data_AF-A0A0J7NHB7-F1
#
_entry.id   AF-A0A0J7NHB7-F1
#
_cell.length_a   1.000
_cell.length_b   1.000
_cell.length_c   1.000
_cell.angle_alpha   90.00
_cell.angle_beta   90.00
_cell.angle_gamma   90.00
#
_symmetry.space_group_name_H-M   'P 1'
#
loop_
_entity.id
_entity.type
_entity.pdbx_description
1 polymer ?
#
loop_
_entity_poly.entity_id
_entity_poly.type
_entity_poly.pdbx_seq_one_letter_code
_entity_poly.pdbx_strand_id
1 'polypeptide(L)'
;MAMAVDPSDIRAKTVMKGAVCIDFADIVAFFIFKHAIQGFMPCISIFFRSMAGIAYAIDPMQIDDFVRRADHGDVQAEYVLGISFLKGDGVVQNDFLAKQYLKLAAAQGHQAAQIQLDKMNRKSKPIIALQPNFDRTLPLQPKIGQTIATKPTEQLDDPQKERGGGRMFLIFELALGAVCVLLGFQGLHPKALEAFLKDFPKGSDLHNHLTGAIYAENFLQWAGEDGNCVAVDKQAILPTFCVKPQPQKNLLPAKEILSDKAQEEKMVDAMSMRHFAYRPGGETGHDHFFAAFHRFDGLKTFRMGDMLAEATRRAAEDHVHYVEFMIAPTVVEAINAGKKLPDSKETGDTRLKFWEQSLAPELPNLVAQAEKEIKDAEKRSRKLLGCDEKNPQPACSVHIRYLYQALRTYSPKEVFAELSLGYALSAKDPRVVGVNFAEPEDNEVAVKDYAEHMQMFAFLNKAYPSVSLSLHAGELSRDLVPESALKDHIRQAVEVAGAKRIGHGVDIAGEKDHQQLLKEMADKGIMVEVNLTSNDEILNVKGKAHPLSLYKSFNVPVALSTDDEGVSRAIEFAENPENRCPCILLLDVSGSMSAGMFSPKGPIDDLNEGVRLFKNELEKDSLAAKRVEISIVTFGGDVKIAQEFSTVDEFHPYDFKATGLTPMGEAIETAIDLLKNRKSQYQANGIKYYRPWIFMITDGGPNDDVSRAMELIKKGHRDQQMSAHIGDGAIVTCNEFQTWECFSEPHHGEYASTTYFLTDEVPQIRISVQFKNIKGICVFSDGLEGLALNLSNNVPHQPFFQTLARPLKKSLSRKKTGCNKVLSKGLGELLLSEKVCNRTDDDKTLILALVR
;
A
#
# COMPACT_ATOMS: atom_id res chain seq x y z
N MET A 1 24.23 20.35 30.81
CA MET A 1 25.20 19.30 30.42
C MET A 1 26.60 19.72 30.83
N ALA A 2 27.44 18.78 31.25
CA ALA A 2 28.88 18.93 31.41
C ALA A 2 29.59 17.79 30.66
N MET A 3 30.78 18.06 30.14
CA MET A 3 31.50 17.14 29.26
C MET A 3 33.01 17.28 29.48
N ALA A 4 33.72 16.16 29.45
CA ALA A 4 35.18 16.13 29.53
C ALA A 4 35.75 15.02 28.65
N VAL A 5 36.87 15.33 27.98
CA VAL A 5 37.63 14.44 27.10
C VAL A 5 39.08 14.49 27.58
N ASP A 6 39.77 13.35 27.63
CA ASP A 6 41.21 13.29 27.85
C ASP A 6 41.97 14.00 26.69
N PRO A 7 42.91 14.94 26.94
CA PRO A 7 43.60 15.66 25.88
C PRO A 7 44.46 14.79 24.95
N SER A 8 44.91 13.61 25.41
CA SER A 8 45.68 12.62 24.65
C SER A 8 44.83 11.91 23.58
N ASP A 9 43.51 11.92 23.75
CA ASP A 9 42.55 11.39 22.79
C ASP A 9 42.26 12.43 21.70
N ILE A 10 43.03 12.33 20.60
CA ILE A 10 42.87 13.18 19.42
C ILE A 10 41.54 12.85 18.68
N ARG A 11 40.95 11.67 18.91
CA ARG A 11 39.74 11.19 18.20
C ARG A 11 38.45 11.61 18.93
N ALA A 12 38.40 11.61 20.27
CA ALA A 12 37.20 12.02 21.02
C ALA A 12 36.97 13.53 21.13
N LYS A 13 37.98 14.38 20.85
CA LYS A 13 37.79 15.85 20.73
C LYS A 13 36.74 16.23 19.67
N THR A 14 36.47 15.33 18.72
CA THR A 14 35.62 15.56 17.54
C THR A 14 34.26 14.85 17.66
N VAL A 15 34.20 13.65 18.24
CA VAL A 15 32.95 12.87 18.44
C VAL A 15 32.02 13.51 19.49
N MET A 16 32.59 14.12 20.53
CA MET A 16 31.82 14.54 21.71
C MET A 16 31.11 15.91 21.59
N LYS A 17 31.32 16.67 20.52
CA LYS A 17 30.64 17.97 20.33
C LYS A 17 29.19 17.87 19.85
N GLY A 18 28.70 16.66 19.52
CA GLY A 18 27.43 16.43 18.82
C GLY A 18 26.29 15.77 19.62
N ALA A 19 26.48 15.35 20.88
CA ALA A 19 25.42 14.64 21.60
C ALA A 19 24.47 15.59 22.34
N VAL A 20 23.25 15.77 21.83
CA VAL A 20 22.12 16.32 22.58
C VAL A 20 21.02 15.26 22.66
N CYS A 21 20.72 14.82 23.88
CA CYS A 21 19.55 14.01 24.19
C CYS A 21 18.35 14.96 24.33
N ILE A 22 17.31 14.80 23.50
CA ILE A 22 16.02 15.47 23.69
C ILE A 22 14.93 14.40 23.69
N ASP A 23 14.17 14.40 24.77
CA ASP A 23 12.94 13.67 25.06
C ASP A 23 12.05 13.43 23.80
N PHE A 24 11.50 12.22 23.63
CA PHE A 24 10.91 11.74 22.37
C PHE A 24 9.56 11.05 22.57
N ALA A 25 8.58 11.32 21.70
CA ALA A 25 8.01 10.22 20.91
C ALA A 25 7.37 10.65 19.60
N ASP A 26 6.94 9.60 18.91
CA ASP A 26 6.95 9.39 17.46
C ASP A 26 8.32 9.79 16.87
N ILE A 27 9.36 8.92 16.99
CA ILE A 27 10.80 9.25 16.81
C ILE A 27 11.03 10.31 15.71
N VAL A 28 11.45 11.49 16.15
CA VAL A 28 12.10 12.50 15.32
C VAL A 28 13.60 12.37 15.56
N ALA A 29 14.40 12.00 14.57
CA ALA A 29 15.84 11.92 14.71
C ALA A 29 16.48 13.27 14.34
N PHE A 30 16.63 14.16 15.32
CA PHE A 30 17.39 15.40 15.15
C PHE A 30 18.88 15.18 15.46
N PHE A 31 19.73 15.27 14.45
CA PHE A 31 21.18 15.31 14.63
C PHE A 31 21.73 16.66 14.16
N ILE A 32 22.09 17.53 15.10
CA ILE A 32 22.71 18.83 14.80
C ILE A 32 24.23 18.66 14.77
N PHE A 33 24.82 18.61 13.57
CA PHE A 33 26.27 18.55 13.38
C PHE A 33 26.88 19.95 13.37
N LYS A 34 26.92 20.61 14.53
CA LYS A 34 27.35 22.01 14.65
C LYS A 34 28.81 22.31 14.20
N HIS A 35 29.69 21.32 14.03
CA HIS A 35 31.11 21.57 13.67
C HIS A 35 31.84 20.42 12.94
N ALA A 36 31.15 19.39 12.44
CA ALA A 36 31.83 18.20 11.91
C ALA A 36 32.36 18.35 10.48
N ILE A 37 32.12 19.48 9.82
CA ILE A 37 32.19 19.56 8.36
C ILE A 37 33.46 20.25 7.84
N GLN A 38 34.55 20.15 8.62
CA GLN A 38 35.88 20.56 8.19
C GLN A 38 36.94 19.47 8.36
N GLY A 39 36.57 18.20 8.53
CA GLY A 39 37.59 17.17 8.73
C GLY A 39 37.28 15.71 8.44
N PHE A 40 36.03 15.29 8.20
CA PHE A 40 35.75 13.86 8.07
C PHE A 40 34.62 13.57 7.06
N MET A 41 35.01 13.30 5.81
CA MET A 41 34.16 12.60 4.83
C MET A 41 33.44 11.34 5.38
N PRO A 42 34.00 10.57 6.33
CA PRO A 42 33.34 9.35 6.79
C PRO A 42 32.07 9.57 7.64
N CYS A 43 31.88 10.66 8.39
CA CYS A 43 30.81 10.69 9.42
C CYS A 43 29.38 10.68 8.86
N ILE A 44 29.13 11.40 7.76
CA ILE A 44 27.81 11.42 7.10
C ILE A 44 27.60 10.11 6.31
N SER A 45 28.63 9.63 5.62
CA SER A 45 28.66 8.34 4.92
C SER A 45 28.38 7.15 5.85
N ILE A 46 29.01 7.14 7.01
CA ILE A 46 28.84 6.17 8.10
C ILE A 46 27.47 6.29 8.76
N PHE A 47 26.97 7.51 8.97
CA PHE A 47 25.61 7.74 9.46
C PHE A 47 24.60 7.10 8.52
N PHE A 48 24.71 7.36 7.22
CA PHE A 48 23.82 6.78 6.22
C PHE A 48 23.96 5.26 6.07
N ARG A 49 25.17 4.69 6.22
CA ARG A 49 25.38 3.23 6.35
C ARG A 49 24.69 2.64 7.58
N SER A 50 24.82 3.30 8.72
CA SER A 50 24.18 2.89 9.98
C SER A 50 22.65 3.03 9.89
N MET A 51 22.15 4.04 9.17
CA MET A 51 20.72 4.25 8.93
C MET A 51 20.11 3.16 8.06
N ALA A 52 20.80 2.72 7.01
CA ALA A 52 20.39 1.56 6.21
C ALA A 52 20.32 0.30 7.10
N GLY A 53 21.30 0.10 7.99
CA GLY A 53 21.30 -0.99 8.97
C GLY A 53 20.19 -0.88 10.04
N ILE A 54 19.79 0.32 10.45
CA ILE A 54 18.67 0.54 11.40
C ILE A 54 17.31 0.34 10.70
N ALA A 55 17.18 0.76 9.44
CA ALA A 55 16.01 0.47 8.62
C ALA A 55 15.84 -1.05 8.36
N TYR A 56 16.95 -1.79 8.31
CA TYR A 56 17.02 -3.25 8.26
C TYR A 56 16.69 -3.93 9.61
N ALA A 57 17.13 -3.37 10.74
CA ALA A 57 17.01 -4.00 12.07
C ALA A 57 15.64 -3.86 12.76
N ILE A 58 14.65 -3.20 12.15
CA ILE A 58 13.28 -3.10 12.68
C ILE A 58 12.32 -3.94 11.83
N ASP A 59 12.56 -5.25 11.82
CA ASP A 59 11.50 -6.26 11.77
C ASP A 59 10.83 -6.35 13.16
N PRO A 60 9.61 -6.90 13.35
CA PRO A 60 8.82 -6.74 14.58
C PRO A 60 9.45 -7.43 15.79
N MET A 61 10.46 -6.82 16.41
CA MET A 61 11.08 -7.29 17.64
C MET A 61 10.39 -6.74 18.89
N GLN A 62 9.11 -6.36 18.81
CA GLN A 62 8.37 -5.99 20.02
C GLN A 62 7.05 -6.76 20.20
N ILE A 63 6.10 -6.79 19.25
CA ILE A 63 4.84 -7.52 19.55
C ILE A 63 5.06 -9.03 19.68
N ASP A 64 5.69 -9.69 18.71
CA ASP A 64 5.85 -11.16 18.76
C ASP A 64 6.81 -11.61 19.86
N ASP A 65 7.83 -10.81 20.19
CA ASP A 65 8.70 -11.06 21.35
C ASP A 65 7.96 -10.85 22.67
N PHE A 66 7.17 -9.77 22.79
CA PHE A 66 6.34 -9.57 23.97
C PHE A 66 5.23 -10.62 24.08
N VAL A 67 4.67 -11.12 22.97
CA VAL A 67 3.73 -12.25 22.97
C VAL A 67 4.45 -13.50 23.48
N ARG A 68 5.62 -13.84 22.92
CA ARG A 68 6.41 -14.98 23.41
C ARG A 68 6.77 -14.84 24.88
N ARG A 69 7.21 -13.67 25.34
CA ARG A 69 7.58 -13.44 26.74
C ARG A 69 6.38 -13.43 27.66
N ALA A 70 5.26 -12.86 27.24
CA ALA A 70 3.99 -12.89 27.97
C ALA A 70 3.43 -14.32 28.06
N ASP A 71 3.58 -15.15 27.02
CA ASP A 71 3.25 -16.58 27.06
C ASP A 71 4.05 -17.32 28.14
N HIS A 72 5.29 -16.88 28.39
CA HIS A 72 6.16 -17.37 29.45
C HIS A 72 5.98 -16.63 30.80
N GLY A 73 4.97 -15.76 30.92
CA GLY A 73 4.61 -15.09 32.17
C GLY A 73 5.45 -13.85 32.52
N ASP A 74 6.19 -13.27 31.56
CA ASP A 74 6.92 -12.03 31.77
C ASP A 74 5.95 -10.87 32.04
N VAL A 75 5.94 -10.42 33.30
CA VAL A 75 5.01 -9.39 33.77
C VAL A 75 5.12 -8.06 33.01
N GLN A 76 6.32 -7.74 32.54
CA GLN A 76 6.58 -6.52 31.80
C GLN A 76 6.03 -6.64 30.37
N ALA A 77 6.21 -7.81 29.75
CA ALA A 77 5.67 -8.11 28.43
C ALA A 77 4.13 -8.11 28.43
N GLU A 78 3.51 -8.70 29.45
CA GLU A 78 2.06 -8.68 29.66
C GLU A 78 1.54 -7.24 29.82
N TYR A 79 2.20 -6.40 30.62
CA TYR A 79 1.79 -5.00 30.74
C TYR A 79 1.90 -4.24 29.42
N VAL A 80 3.01 -4.43 28.69
CA VAL A 80 3.25 -3.77 27.41
C VAL A 80 2.20 -4.15 26.37
N LEU A 81 1.89 -5.45 26.21
CA LEU A 81 0.80 -5.90 25.34
C LEU A 81 -0.55 -5.33 25.76
N GLY A 82 -0.82 -5.27 27.06
CA GLY A 82 -2.04 -4.68 27.61
C GLY A 82 -2.22 -3.22 27.20
N ILE A 83 -1.16 -2.42 27.22
CA ILE A 83 -1.17 -1.03 26.76
C ILE A 83 -1.25 -0.92 25.24
N SER A 84 -0.53 -1.79 24.51
CA SER A 84 -0.54 -1.80 23.05
C SER A 84 -1.93 -2.08 22.47
N PHE A 85 -2.64 -3.09 23.00
CA PHE A 85 -4.02 -3.35 22.62
C PHE A 85 -4.98 -2.25 23.08
N LEU A 86 -4.73 -1.57 24.20
CA LEU A 86 -5.61 -0.48 24.66
C LEU A 86 -5.54 0.76 23.74
N LYS A 87 -4.40 0.97 23.08
CA LYS A 87 -4.11 2.17 22.28
C LYS A 87 -4.08 1.92 20.78
N GLY A 88 -4.04 0.66 20.34
CA GLY A 88 -3.85 0.30 18.94
C GLY A 88 -2.41 0.47 18.45
N ASP A 89 -1.43 0.29 19.34
CA ASP A 89 -0.02 0.55 19.07
C ASP A 89 0.69 -0.71 18.56
N GLY A 90 0.90 -0.79 17.24
CA GLY A 90 1.51 -1.96 16.59
C GLY A 90 0.58 -3.17 16.46
N VAL A 91 -0.64 -3.06 16.99
CA VAL A 91 -1.73 -4.05 16.92
C VAL A 91 -3.06 -3.31 16.75
N VAL A 92 -4.10 -3.99 16.27
CA VAL A 92 -5.45 -3.41 16.24
C VAL A 92 -5.91 -3.14 17.67
N GLN A 93 -6.44 -1.94 17.94
CA GLN A 93 -6.97 -1.59 19.26
C GLN A 93 -8.05 -2.60 19.67
N ASN A 94 -7.90 -3.18 20.86
CA ASN A 94 -8.79 -4.19 21.39
C ASN A 94 -8.86 -4.07 22.92
N ASP A 95 -9.86 -3.34 23.41
CA ASP A 95 -10.08 -3.10 24.84
C ASP A 95 -10.27 -4.40 25.64
N PHE A 96 -10.74 -5.48 25.00
CA PHE A 96 -10.88 -6.78 25.65
C PHE A 96 -9.52 -7.42 25.91
N LEU A 97 -8.67 -7.57 24.88
CA LEU A 97 -7.32 -8.13 25.03
C LEU A 97 -6.46 -7.27 25.93
N ALA A 98 -6.56 -5.94 25.81
CA ALA A 98 -5.92 -4.99 26.70
C ALA A 98 -6.22 -5.30 28.18
N LYS A 99 -7.50 -5.49 28.50
CA LYS A 99 -7.94 -5.81 29.86
C LYS A 99 -7.45 -7.18 30.35
N GLN A 100 -7.28 -8.16 29.47
CA GLN A 100 -6.76 -9.48 29.85
C GLN A 100 -5.28 -9.42 30.18
N TYR A 101 -4.46 -8.83 29.31
CA TYR A 101 -3.03 -8.70 29.52
C TYR A 101 -2.69 -7.80 30.73
N LEU A 102 -3.43 -6.69 30.92
CA LEU A 102 -3.29 -5.87 32.12
C LEU A 102 -3.67 -6.61 33.41
N LYS A 103 -4.63 -7.56 33.36
CA LYS A 103 -4.99 -8.40 34.52
C LYS A 103 -3.89 -9.39 34.87
N LEU A 104 -3.25 -9.99 33.88
CA LEU A 104 -2.12 -10.89 34.09
C LEU A 104 -0.96 -10.14 34.77
N ALA A 105 -0.58 -8.99 34.22
CA ALA A 105 0.47 -8.16 34.80
C ALA A 105 0.11 -7.67 36.23
N ALA A 106 -1.14 -7.25 36.45
CA ALA A 106 -1.59 -6.80 37.76
C ALA A 106 -1.64 -7.93 38.80
N ALA A 107 -2.01 -9.16 38.41
CA ALA A 107 -2.04 -10.32 39.29
C ALA A 107 -0.65 -10.70 39.81
N GLN A 108 0.39 -10.37 39.05
CA GLN A 108 1.79 -10.52 39.43
C GLN A 108 2.36 -9.29 40.17
N GLY A 109 1.54 -8.28 40.49
CA GLY A 109 1.92 -7.12 41.29
C GLY A 109 2.36 -5.87 40.50
N HIS A 110 2.16 -5.83 39.18
CA HIS A 110 2.54 -4.68 38.35
C HIS A 110 1.62 -3.47 38.59
N GLN A 111 2.08 -2.50 39.39
CA GLN A 111 1.28 -1.37 39.87
C GLN A 111 0.67 -0.52 38.75
N ALA A 112 1.42 -0.27 37.66
CA ALA A 112 0.89 0.52 36.54
C ALA A 112 -0.20 -0.21 35.76
N ALA A 113 -0.19 -1.55 35.77
CA ALA A 113 -1.25 -2.37 35.15
C ALA A 113 -2.54 -2.26 35.96
N GLN A 114 -2.44 -2.33 37.29
CA GLN A 114 -3.57 -2.15 38.21
C GLN A 114 -4.21 -0.76 38.07
N ILE A 115 -3.39 0.30 38.01
CA ILE A 115 -3.89 1.68 37.81
C ILE A 115 -4.67 1.81 36.50
N GLN A 116 -4.23 1.14 35.43
CA GLN A 116 -4.95 1.17 34.15
C GLN A 116 -6.22 0.34 34.14
N LEU A 117 -6.23 -0.82 34.80
CA LEU A 117 -7.46 -1.59 35.00
C LEU A 117 -8.50 -0.80 35.79
N ASP A 118 -8.08 -0.08 36.84
CA ASP A 118 -8.98 0.74 37.64
C ASP A 118 -9.58 1.88 36.80
N LYS A 119 -8.79 2.50 35.92
CA LYS A 119 -9.28 3.50 34.96
C LYS A 119 -10.26 2.91 33.95
N MET A 120 -9.98 1.73 33.40
CA MET A 120 -10.87 1.03 32.45
C MET A 120 -12.19 0.62 33.12
N ASN A 121 -12.14 0.10 34.35
CA ASN A 121 -13.30 -0.33 35.12
C ASN A 121 -14.17 0.85 35.59
N ARG A 122 -13.60 2.02 35.85
CA ARG A 122 -14.37 3.24 36.16
C ARG A 122 -15.15 3.78 34.95
N LYS A 123 -14.69 3.50 33.72
CA LYS A 123 -15.38 3.90 32.48
C LYS A 123 -16.47 2.92 32.03
N SER A 124 -16.46 1.68 32.51
CA SER A 124 -17.38 0.63 32.06
C SER A 124 -18.30 0.18 33.21
N LYS A 125 -19.62 0.44 33.09
CA LYS A 125 -20.63 -0.18 33.97
C LYS A 125 -20.57 -1.72 33.84
N PRO A 126 -20.77 -2.50 34.91
CA PRO A 126 -20.46 -3.92 34.90
C PRO A 126 -21.53 -4.72 34.15
N ILE A 127 -21.10 -5.59 33.23
CA ILE A 127 -21.86 -6.74 32.77
C ILE A 127 -21.16 -8.00 33.30
N ILE A 128 -21.98 -8.91 33.82
CA ILE A 128 -21.64 -10.11 34.60
C ILE A 128 -20.77 -11.09 33.79
N ALA A 129 -19.84 -11.71 34.49
CA ALA A 129 -18.84 -12.65 33.98
C ALA A 129 -19.42 -14.00 33.53
N LEU A 130 -18.88 -14.53 32.43
CA LEU A 130 -18.68 -15.96 32.24
C LEU A 130 -17.19 -16.15 31.94
N GLN A 131 -16.51 -16.90 32.81
CA GLN A 131 -15.13 -17.36 32.58
C GLN A 131 -15.18 -18.65 31.75
N PRO A 132 -14.41 -18.76 30.66
CA PRO A 132 -13.89 -20.04 30.20
C PRO A 132 -12.43 -20.20 30.66
N ASN A 133 -12.14 -21.32 31.32
CA ASN A 133 -10.79 -21.79 31.56
C ASN A 133 -10.09 -22.06 30.23
N PHE A 134 -8.91 -21.46 30.02
CA PHE A 134 -8.02 -21.80 28.91
C PHE A 134 -6.99 -22.80 29.41
N ASP A 135 -7.05 -24.02 28.86
CA ASP A 135 -6.08 -25.08 29.10
C ASP A 135 -4.87 -24.88 28.18
N ARG A 136 -3.65 -24.95 28.74
CA ARG A 136 -2.39 -24.61 28.06
C ARG A 136 -1.71 -25.89 27.54
N THR A 137 -2.20 -26.52 26.47
CA THR A 137 -1.39 -27.46 25.68
C THR A 137 -1.93 -27.66 24.26
N LEU A 138 -1.26 -27.10 23.27
CA LEU A 138 -1.27 -27.59 21.88
C LEU A 138 0.00 -27.10 21.17
N PRO A 139 0.98 -27.98 20.86
CA PRO A 139 2.17 -27.60 20.11
C PRO A 139 1.91 -27.65 18.60
N LEU A 140 2.23 -26.56 17.91
CA LEU A 140 2.35 -26.50 16.45
C LEU A 140 3.78 -26.92 16.03
N GLN A 141 3.93 -28.11 15.46
CA GLN A 141 5.02 -28.42 14.54
C GLN A 141 4.49 -29.28 13.37
N PRO A 142 4.80 -28.96 12.11
CA PRO A 142 4.56 -29.85 10.99
C PRO A 142 5.74 -30.83 10.84
N LYS A 143 5.48 -32.14 10.95
CA LYS A 143 6.39 -33.17 10.46
C LYS A 143 5.99 -33.56 9.05
N ILE A 144 6.89 -33.31 8.09
CA ILE A 144 6.78 -33.74 6.70
C ILE A 144 7.23 -35.20 6.58
N GLY A 145 6.44 -35.99 5.85
CA GLY A 145 6.90 -37.19 5.13
C GLY A 145 6.54 -38.53 5.76
N GLN A 146 5.52 -39.21 5.21
CA GLN A 146 5.66 -40.59 4.71
C GLN A 146 4.42 -41.02 3.89
N THR A 147 4.73 -41.54 2.72
CA THR A 147 3.89 -42.14 1.68
C THR A 147 3.22 -43.43 2.16
N ILE A 148 1.92 -43.65 1.92
CA ILE A 148 1.35 -45.01 1.83
C ILE A 148 0.32 -45.09 0.67
N ALA A 149 0.38 -46.24 0.02
CA ALA A 149 -0.16 -46.67 -1.26
C ALA A 149 -1.68 -46.80 -1.38
N THR A 150 -2.09 -46.99 -2.64
CA THR A 150 -3.44 -47.11 -3.16
C THR A 150 -4.05 -48.53 -3.12
N LYS A 151 -5.40 -48.56 -3.20
CA LYS A 151 -6.34 -49.59 -3.73
C LYS A 151 -6.87 -50.71 -2.81
N PRO A 152 -8.02 -51.36 -3.14
CA PRO A 152 -9.22 -50.88 -3.87
C PRO A 152 -10.61 -51.41 -3.36
N THR A 153 -11.69 -50.75 -3.83
CA THR A 153 -13.08 -51.23 -4.14
C THR A 153 -13.79 -52.31 -3.33
N GLU A 154 -15.04 -52.01 -2.93
CA GLU A 154 -16.20 -52.93 -3.02
C GLU A 154 -17.52 -52.16 -3.25
N GLN A 155 -18.40 -52.76 -4.07
CA GLN A 155 -19.68 -52.28 -4.61
C GLN A 155 -20.91 -52.76 -3.80
N LEU A 156 -22.10 -52.28 -4.23
CA LEU A 156 -23.50 -52.79 -4.03
C LEU A 156 -24.27 -52.04 -2.91
N ASP A 157 -25.53 -51.59 -3.03
CA ASP A 157 -26.59 -51.57 -4.05
C ASP A 157 -27.65 -50.49 -3.66
N ASP A 158 -28.45 -50.02 -4.62
CA ASP A 158 -29.66 -49.15 -4.53
C ASP A 158 -30.95 -50.04 -4.46
N PRO A 159 -32.24 -49.61 -4.27
CA PRO A 159 -32.87 -48.34 -3.84
C PRO A 159 -33.98 -48.46 -2.75
N GLN A 160 -34.34 -47.34 -2.13
CA GLN A 160 -35.71 -46.75 -2.06
C GLN A 160 -35.96 -45.85 -0.84
N LYS A 161 -36.48 -44.64 -1.12
CA LYS A 161 -37.42 -43.81 -0.34
C LYS A 161 -37.16 -43.58 1.16
N GLU A 162 -36.89 -42.33 1.55
CA GLU A 162 -37.93 -41.44 2.09
C GLU A 162 -37.42 -40.01 2.34
N ARG A 163 -38.38 -39.09 2.35
CA ARG A 163 -38.28 -37.63 2.40
C ARG A 163 -37.59 -37.12 3.67
N GLY A 164 -36.74 -36.10 3.52
CA GLY A 164 -36.16 -35.39 4.67
C GLY A 164 -35.14 -34.32 4.30
N GLY A 165 -35.45 -33.45 3.34
CA GLY A 165 -34.70 -32.21 3.10
C GLY A 165 -34.82 -31.25 4.28
N GLY A 166 -33.72 -30.61 4.67
CA GLY A 166 -33.74 -29.48 5.60
C GLY A 166 -32.69 -29.47 6.72
N ARG A 167 -31.83 -30.49 6.86
CA ARG A 167 -30.80 -30.50 7.93
C ARG A 167 -29.35 -30.66 7.50
N MET A 168 -29.06 -31.00 6.24
CA MET A 168 -27.68 -31.23 5.79
C MET A 168 -27.00 -29.98 5.17
N PHE A 169 -27.78 -29.03 4.65
CA PHE A 169 -27.24 -27.74 4.15
C PHE A 169 -26.84 -26.78 5.29
N LEU A 170 -27.48 -26.88 6.45
CA LEU A 170 -27.12 -26.08 7.62
C LEU A 170 -25.79 -26.52 8.24
N ILE A 171 -25.38 -27.79 8.04
CA ILE A 171 -24.15 -28.35 8.59
C ILE A 171 -22.93 -27.93 7.75
N PHE A 172 -23.08 -27.65 6.45
CA PHE A 172 -21.99 -27.17 5.60
C PHE A 172 -21.68 -25.67 5.79
N GLU A 173 -22.70 -24.81 5.98
CA GLU A 173 -22.46 -23.40 6.36
C GLU A 173 -21.93 -23.25 7.78
N LEU A 174 -22.41 -24.08 8.72
CA LEU A 174 -21.85 -24.11 10.07
C LEU A 174 -20.43 -24.68 10.09
N ALA A 175 -20.06 -25.57 9.17
CA ALA A 175 -18.69 -26.06 9.07
C ALA A 175 -17.74 -25.00 8.50
N LEU A 176 -18.13 -24.22 7.49
CA LEU A 176 -17.28 -23.13 6.97
C LEU A 176 -17.17 -21.95 7.96
N GLY A 177 -18.29 -21.59 8.61
CA GLY A 177 -18.31 -20.58 9.66
C GLY A 177 -17.55 -21.01 10.91
N ALA A 178 -17.66 -22.28 11.32
CA ALA A 178 -16.89 -22.81 12.45
C ALA A 178 -15.41 -22.97 12.10
N VAL A 179 -15.04 -23.30 10.85
CA VAL A 179 -13.64 -23.33 10.42
C VAL A 179 -13.05 -21.92 10.40
N CYS A 180 -13.78 -20.88 9.99
CA CYS A 180 -13.32 -19.50 10.08
C CYS A 180 -13.16 -18.98 11.53
N VAL A 181 -14.02 -19.43 12.45
CA VAL A 181 -13.95 -19.07 13.88
C VAL A 181 -12.91 -19.91 14.63
N LEU A 182 -12.71 -21.18 14.27
CA LEU A 182 -11.70 -22.08 14.85
C LEU A 182 -10.28 -21.84 14.29
N LEU A 183 -10.15 -21.27 13.09
CA LEU A 183 -8.87 -20.88 12.48
C LEU A 183 -8.48 -19.41 12.69
N GLY A 184 -9.26 -18.63 13.46
CA GLY A 184 -8.85 -17.27 13.82
C GLY A 184 -8.74 -16.31 12.62
N PHE A 185 -9.72 -16.28 11.73
CA PHE A 185 -9.76 -15.37 10.57
C PHE A 185 -10.03 -13.88 10.93
N GLN A 186 -9.63 -13.44 12.12
CA GLN A 186 -9.37 -12.02 12.40
C GLN A 186 -7.85 -11.84 12.50
N GLY A 187 -7.22 -11.46 11.39
CA GLY A 187 -5.79 -11.10 11.39
C GLY A 187 -4.89 -11.87 10.43
N LEU A 188 -5.40 -12.44 9.32
CA LEU A 188 -4.49 -12.88 8.25
C LEU A 188 -3.67 -11.69 7.74
N HIS A 189 -2.36 -11.89 7.67
CA HIS A 189 -1.46 -10.96 7.02
C HIS A 189 -1.95 -10.72 5.57
N PRO A 190 -2.02 -9.48 5.06
CA PRO A 190 -2.54 -9.20 3.70
C PRO A 190 -1.92 -10.09 2.62
N LYS A 191 -0.63 -10.42 2.70
CA LYS A 191 0.00 -11.39 1.78
C LYS A 191 -0.40 -12.85 1.96
N ALA A 192 -0.72 -13.28 3.18
CA ALA A 192 -1.28 -14.61 3.38
C ALA A 192 -2.69 -14.68 2.79
N LEU A 193 -3.47 -13.60 2.89
CA LEU A 193 -4.76 -13.48 2.21
C LEU A 193 -4.59 -13.41 0.69
N GLU A 194 -3.63 -12.66 0.17
CA GLU A 194 -3.34 -12.57 -1.27
C GLU A 194 -2.88 -13.92 -1.83
N ALA A 195 -1.93 -14.59 -1.17
CA ALA A 195 -1.50 -15.93 -1.56
C ALA A 195 -2.67 -16.93 -1.53
N PHE A 196 -3.48 -16.88 -0.47
CA PHE A 196 -4.70 -17.67 -0.40
C PHE A 196 -5.66 -17.35 -1.56
N LEU A 197 -5.93 -16.08 -1.84
CA LEU A 197 -6.83 -15.67 -2.91
C LEU A 197 -6.29 -16.04 -4.29
N LYS A 198 -4.97 -15.96 -4.51
CA LYS A 198 -4.31 -16.36 -5.74
C LYS A 198 -4.45 -17.87 -5.99
N ASP A 199 -4.29 -18.68 -4.96
CA ASP A 199 -4.45 -20.14 -5.02
C ASP A 199 -5.93 -20.57 -4.93
N PHE A 200 -6.83 -19.68 -4.53
CA PHE A 200 -8.25 -19.97 -4.37
C PHE A 200 -8.92 -20.18 -5.73
N PRO A 201 -9.68 -21.28 -5.91
CA PRO A 201 -10.46 -21.48 -7.13
C PRO A 201 -11.63 -20.50 -7.16
N LYS A 202 -11.54 -19.48 -8.02
CA LYS A 202 -12.51 -18.38 -8.09
C LYS A 202 -13.79 -18.74 -8.83
N GLY A 203 -13.78 -19.86 -9.56
CA GLY A 203 -14.92 -20.33 -10.33
C GLY A 203 -15.04 -19.55 -11.63
N SER A 204 -15.78 -18.43 -11.62
CA SER A 204 -16.16 -17.71 -12.83
C SER A 204 -15.90 -16.22 -12.74
N ASP A 205 -15.42 -15.64 -13.83
CA ASP A 205 -15.45 -14.20 -14.07
C ASP A 205 -16.54 -13.89 -15.10
N LEU A 206 -17.58 -13.18 -14.66
CA LEU A 206 -18.82 -12.99 -15.43
C LEU A 206 -18.95 -11.59 -16.02
N HIS A 207 -17.99 -10.71 -15.72
CA HIS A 207 -17.99 -9.32 -16.17
C HIS A 207 -16.55 -8.92 -16.48
N ASN A 208 -16.18 -9.14 -17.74
CA ASN A 208 -14.82 -8.92 -18.22
C ASN A 208 -14.84 -8.40 -19.66
N HIS A 209 -14.37 -7.18 -19.87
CA HIS A 209 -14.23 -6.61 -21.20
C HIS A 209 -12.92 -7.10 -21.83
N LEU A 210 -13.01 -7.83 -22.95
CA LEU A 210 -11.82 -8.46 -23.53
C LEU A 210 -10.70 -7.45 -23.84
N THR A 211 -11.05 -6.26 -24.30
CA THR A 211 -10.08 -5.22 -24.65
C THR A 211 -9.41 -4.61 -23.42
N GLY A 212 -10.18 -4.23 -22.39
CA GLY A 212 -9.59 -3.65 -21.19
C GLY A 212 -9.05 -4.67 -20.20
N ALA A 213 -9.30 -5.97 -20.42
CA ALA A 213 -8.57 -7.03 -19.74
C ALA A 213 -7.07 -7.01 -20.08
N ILE A 214 -6.68 -6.54 -21.27
CA ILE A 214 -5.29 -6.66 -21.73
C ILE A 214 -4.41 -5.55 -21.18
N TYR A 215 -3.23 -5.93 -20.68
CA TYR A 215 -2.23 -4.98 -20.20
C TYR A 215 -1.64 -4.13 -21.35
N ALA A 216 -1.36 -2.86 -21.05
CA ALA A 216 -0.80 -1.91 -22.01
C ALA A 216 0.52 -2.39 -22.65
N GLU A 217 1.33 -3.13 -21.90
CA GLU A 217 2.58 -3.74 -22.35
C GLU A 217 2.36 -4.70 -23.53
N ASN A 218 1.30 -5.52 -23.49
CA ASN A 218 0.95 -6.42 -24.59
C ASN A 218 0.54 -5.63 -25.84
N PHE A 219 -0.25 -4.57 -25.68
CA PHE A 219 -0.62 -3.70 -26.78
C PHE A 219 0.60 -3.03 -27.42
N LEU A 220 1.53 -2.48 -26.62
CA LEU A 220 2.77 -1.90 -27.13
C LEU A 220 3.63 -2.94 -27.86
N GLN A 221 3.74 -4.16 -27.32
CA GLN A 221 4.44 -5.25 -27.96
C GLN A 221 3.85 -5.58 -29.34
N TRP A 222 2.53 -5.81 -29.42
CA TRP A 222 1.86 -6.13 -30.69
C TRP A 222 1.95 -4.98 -31.69
N ALA A 223 1.88 -3.73 -31.22
CA ALA A 223 2.09 -2.56 -32.06
C ALA A 223 3.51 -2.55 -32.67
N GLY A 224 4.51 -2.97 -31.89
CA GLY A 224 5.89 -3.14 -32.36
C GLY A 224 6.03 -4.25 -33.41
N GLU A 225 5.32 -5.36 -33.23
CA GLU A 225 5.27 -6.48 -34.20
C GLU A 225 4.56 -6.09 -35.50
N ASP A 226 3.44 -5.37 -35.40
CA ASP A 226 2.62 -4.94 -36.53
C ASP A 226 3.23 -3.73 -37.26
N GLY A 227 4.21 -3.06 -36.66
CA GLY A 227 4.90 -1.91 -37.24
C GLY A 227 4.11 -0.60 -37.14
N ASN A 228 3.21 -0.49 -36.16
CA ASN A 228 2.43 0.72 -35.90
C ASN A 228 3.32 1.90 -35.47
N CYS A 229 2.85 3.11 -35.77
CA CYS A 229 3.38 4.32 -35.15
C CYS A 229 2.73 4.59 -33.79
N VAL A 230 3.47 5.27 -32.91
CA VAL A 230 3.00 5.87 -31.67
C VAL A 230 3.13 7.39 -31.78
N ALA A 231 2.03 8.09 -31.51
CA ALA A 231 2.03 9.53 -31.32
C ALA A 231 2.46 9.83 -29.87
N VAL A 232 3.72 10.23 -29.68
CA VAL A 232 4.29 10.39 -28.32
C VAL A 232 3.71 11.57 -27.55
N ASP A 233 3.24 12.60 -28.25
CA ASP A 233 2.55 13.75 -27.66
C ASP A 233 1.13 13.40 -27.20
N LYS A 234 0.48 12.48 -27.90
CA LYS A 234 -0.84 11.94 -27.56
C LYS A 234 -0.76 10.62 -26.81
N GLN A 235 0.43 10.14 -26.48
CA GLN A 235 0.70 8.82 -25.90
C GLN A 235 -0.24 7.72 -26.44
N ALA A 236 -0.40 7.64 -27.77
CA ALA A 236 -1.39 6.78 -28.40
C ALA A 236 -0.78 5.98 -29.54
N ILE A 237 -1.12 4.69 -29.61
CA ILE A 237 -0.85 3.83 -30.75
C ILE A 237 -1.78 4.28 -31.89
N LEU A 238 -1.22 4.48 -33.08
CA LEU A 238 -1.98 4.88 -34.26
C LEU A 238 -2.27 3.67 -35.16
N PRO A 239 -3.39 3.71 -35.93
CA PRO A 239 -3.71 2.68 -36.92
C PRO A 239 -2.80 2.71 -38.16
N THR A 240 -1.93 3.71 -38.27
CA THR A 240 -0.99 3.89 -39.37
C THR A 240 0.34 3.17 -39.09
N PHE A 241 0.85 2.48 -40.11
CA PHE A 241 2.17 1.85 -40.07
C PHE A 241 3.29 2.88 -40.24
N CYS A 242 4.38 2.71 -39.51
CA CYS A 242 5.51 3.62 -39.53
C CYS A 242 6.41 3.38 -40.74
N VAL A 243 6.17 4.13 -41.82
CA VAL A 243 6.98 4.10 -43.05
C VAL A 243 8.10 5.14 -42.94
N LYS A 244 9.36 4.70 -42.96
CA LYS A 244 10.52 5.60 -43.15
C LYS A 244 10.52 6.16 -44.59
N PRO A 245 10.96 7.42 -44.86
CA PRO A 245 11.80 8.24 -43.99
C PRO A 245 11.30 9.69 -43.89
N GLN A 246 10.54 10.05 -42.85
CA GLN A 246 10.68 11.38 -42.24
C GLN A 246 10.40 11.29 -40.73
N PRO A 247 11.30 11.81 -39.88
CA PRO A 247 11.02 11.99 -38.47
C PRO A 247 9.98 13.10 -38.34
N GLN A 248 8.70 12.74 -38.32
CA GLN A 248 7.72 13.66 -37.73
C GLN A 248 8.05 13.71 -36.25
N LYS A 249 8.29 14.92 -35.74
CA LYS A 249 8.88 15.18 -34.41
C LYS A 249 8.18 14.46 -33.24
N ASN A 250 6.92 14.04 -33.44
CA ASN A 250 6.07 13.42 -32.42
C ASN A 250 5.57 12.00 -32.82
N LEU A 251 6.11 11.37 -33.87
CA LEU A 251 5.77 9.99 -34.25
C LEU A 251 6.99 9.09 -34.15
N LEU A 252 6.90 8.04 -33.34
CA LEU A 252 7.92 7.01 -33.23
C LEU A 252 7.34 5.64 -33.60
N PRO A 253 8.12 4.73 -34.22
CA PRO A 253 7.71 3.34 -34.32
C PRO A 253 7.49 2.74 -32.92
N ALA A 254 6.43 1.96 -32.72
CA ALA A 254 6.16 1.30 -31.44
C ALA A 254 7.35 0.45 -30.93
N LYS A 255 8.11 -0.15 -31.85
CA LYS A 255 9.34 -0.89 -31.52
C LYS A 255 10.44 -0.01 -30.89
N GLU A 256 10.51 1.27 -31.25
CA GLU A 256 11.45 2.22 -30.64
C GLU A 256 10.98 2.63 -29.24
N ILE A 257 9.67 2.72 -29.00
CA ILE A 257 9.09 2.93 -27.65
C ILE A 257 9.51 1.80 -26.70
N LEU A 258 9.37 0.53 -27.12
CA LEU A 258 9.78 -0.63 -26.31
C LEU A 258 11.29 -0.69 -26.02
N SER A 259 12.10 0.08 -26.75
CA SER A 259 13.55 0.15 -26.54
C SER A 259 13.95 1.32 -25.62
N ASP A 260 13.02 2.22 -25.29
CA ASP A 260 13.20 3.36 -24.39
C ASP A 260 12.28 3.20 -23.18
N LYS A 261 12.86 2.77 -22.05
CA LYS A 261 12.10 2.43 -20.86
C LYS A 261 11.24 3.59 -20.33
N ALA A 262 11.74 4.82 -20.40
CA ALA A 262 11.02 5.99 -19.93
C ALA A 262 9.82 6.34 -20.84
N GLN A 263 9.91 6.05 -22.13
CA GLN A 263 8.78 6.22 -23.06
C GLN A 263 7.76 5.09 -22.93
N GLU A 264 8.22 3.85 -22.76
CA GLU A 264 7.37 2.71 -22.46
C GLU A 264 6.54 2.97 -21.19
N GLU A 265 7.18 3.40 -20.10
CA GLU A 265 6.49 3.67 -18.84
C GLU A 265 5.43 4.76 -18.98
N LYS A 266 5.74 5.86 -19.66
CA LYS A 266 4.77 6.94 -19.95
C LYS A 266 3.59 6.49 -20.80
N MET A 267 3.80 5.51 -21.67
CA MET A 267 2.71 4.95 -22.48
C MET A 267 1.83 4.05 -21.61
N VAL A 268 2.43 3.18 -20.79
CA VAL A 268 1.67 2.31 -19.89
C VAL A 268 0.86 3.12 -18.88
N ASP A 269 1.44 4.16 -18.28
CA ASP A 269 0.74 5.07 -17.35
C ASP A 269 -0.40 5.85 -18.03
N ALA A 270 -0.35 6.03 -19.36
CA ALA A 270 -1.42 6.71 -20.12
C ALA A 270 -2.48 5.75 -20.67
N MET A 271 -2.16 4.46 -20.76
CA MET A 271 -2.99 3.38 -21.28
C MET A 271 -3.63 2.54 -20.15
N SER A 272 -3.42 2.92 -18.90
CA SER A 272 -3.91 2.21 -17.73
C SER A 272 -4.00 3.14 -16.52
N MET A 273 -4.60 2.68 -15.43
CA MET A 273 -4.67 3.37 -14.15
C MET A 273 -3.36 3.31 -13.35
N ARG A 274 -2.28 2.73 -13.92
CA ARG A 274 -0.98 2.65 -13.27
C ARG A 274 -0.46 4.04 -12.92
N HIS A 275 -0.08 4.21 -11.66
CA HIS A 275 0.41 5.49 -11.10
C HIS A 275 -0.57 6.66 -11.23
N PHE A 276 -1.83 6.42 -11.63
CA PHE A 276 -2.84 7.47 -11.63
C PHE A 276 -3.13 7.87 -10.19
N ALA A 277 -2.93 9.15 -9.89
CA ALA A 277 -3.21 9.74 -8.60
C ALA A 277 -4.06 10.98 -8.79
N TYR A 278 -5.25 10.97 -8.16
CA TYR A 278 -6.16 12.10 -8.21
C TYR A 278 -5.48 13.39 -7.74
N ARG A 279 -5.64 14.46 -8.52
CA ARG A 279 -5.19 15.82 -8.18
C ARG A 279 -6.40 16.75 -8.19
N PRO A 280 -6.68 17.50 -7.10
CA PRO A 280 -7.76 18.48 -7.10
C PRO A 280 -7.62 19.48 -8.26
N GLY A 281 -8.65 19.56 -9.11
CA GLY A 281 -8.66 20.40 -10.31
C GLY A 281 -7.90 19.85 -11.53
N GLY A 282 -7.41 18.61 -11.45
CA GLY A 282 -6.84 17.85 -12.56
C GLY A 282 -7.85 16.90 -13.22
N GLU A 283 -7.33 16.01 -14.07
CA GLU A 283 -8.08 14.90 -14.68
C GLU A 283 -8.68 13.99 -13.59
N THR A 284 -9.92 13.56 -13.77
CA THR A 284 -10.59 12.64 -12.85
C THR A 284 -10.22 11.18 -13.16
N GLY A 285 -10.39 10.27 -12.20
CA GLY A 285 -10.15 8.84 -12.45
C GLY A 285 -11.06 8.30 -13.55
N HIS A 286 -12.34 8.71 -13.52
CA HIS A 286 -13.31 8.51 -14.60
C HIS A 286 -12.76 8.89 -15.98
N ASP A 287 -12.34 10.15 -16.16
CA ASP A 287 -11.89 10.64 -17.46
C ASP A 287 -10.62 9.95 -17.94
N HIS A 288 -9.69 9.69 -17.01
CA HIS A 288 -8.45 8.99 -17.31
C HIS A 288 -8.70 7.55 -17.75
N PHE A 289 -9.57 6.84 -17.03
CA PHE A 289 -9.94 5.45 -17.31
C PHE A 289 -10.49 5.31 -18.74
N PHE A 290 -11.49 6.11 -19.12
CA PHE A 290 -12.06 6.04 -20.46
C PHE A 290 -11.11 6.57 -21.54
N ALA A 291 -10.27 7.57 -21.23
CA ALA A 291 -9.25 8.06 -22.16
C ALA A 291 -8.18 7.01 -22.49
N ALA A 292 -7.92 6.05 -21.59
CA ALA A 292 -6.93 4.98 -21.79
C ALA A 292 -7.27 4.12 -23.02
N PHE A 293 -8.54 3.78 -23.23
CA PHE A 293 -8.98 2.96 -24.38
C PHE A 293 -8.62 3.60 -25.73
N HIS A 294 -8.83 4.91 -25.85
CA HIS A 294 -8.46 5.66 -27.04
C HIS A 294 -6.96 5.68 -27.35
N ARG A 295 -6.10 5.38 -26.37
CA ARG A 295 -4.65 5.29 -26.56
C ARG A 295 -4.23 3.99 -27.24
N PHE A 296 -5.06 2.94 -27.24
CA PHE A 296 -4.76 1.66 -27.88
C PHE A 296 -5.74 1.23 -28.99
N ASP A 297 -6.81 1.99 -29.24
CA ASP A 297 -7.73 1.80 -30.38
C ASP A 297 -7.04 1.78 -31.76
N GLY A 298 -5.83 2.34 -31.87
CA GLY A 298 -5.04 2.28 -33.10
C GLY A 298 -4.51 0.89 -33.44
N LEU A 299 -4.53 -0.08 -32.54
CA LEU A 299 -4.29 -1.47 -32.90
C LEU A 299 -5.51 -1.98 -33.66
N LYS A 300 -5.27 -2.41 -34.91
CA LYS A 300 -6.34 -2.99 -35.70
C LYS A 300 -6.92 -4.21 -34.97
N THR A 301 -8.23 -4.40 -35.12
CA THR A 301 -9.05 -5.51 -34.58
C THR A 301 -8.55 -6.94 -34.87
N PHE A 302 -7.44 -7.11 -35.60
CA PHE A 302 -6.83 -8.39 -35.94
C PHE A 302 -6.21 -9.16 -34.76
N ARG A 303 -6.14 -8.55 -33.57
CA ARG A 303 -5.50 -9.17 -32.39
C ARG A 303 -6.48 -9.81 -31.40
N MET A 304 -7.79 -9.91 -31.72
CA MET A 304 -8.77 -10.54 -30.82
C MET A 304 -8.36 -11.95 -30.38
N GLY A 305 -7.76 -12.74 -31.27
CA GLY A 305 -7.24 -14.06 -30.90
C GLY A 305 -6.03 -14.05 -29.97
N ASP A 306 -5.18 -13.02 -30.05
CA ASP A 306 -4.06 -12.80 -29.12
C ASP A 306 -4.59 -12.35 -27.75
N MET A 307 -5.55 -11.43 -27.74
CA MET A 307 -6.22 -10.96 -26.52
C MET A 307 -6.88 -12.14 -25.79
N LEU A 308 -7.62 -12.98 -26.51
CA LEU A 308 -8.20 -14.19 -25.92
C LEU A 308 -7.13 -15.12 -25.34
N ALA A 309 -6.02 -15.34 -26.03
CA ALA A 309 -4.96 -16.20 -25.51
C ALA A 309 -4.35 -15.63 -24.22
N GLU A 310 -4.09 -14.32 -24.18
CA GLU A 310 -3.50 -13.64 -23.05
C GLU A 310 -4.43 -13.63 -21.83
N ALA A 311 -5.67 -13.16 -22.00
CA ALA A 311 -6.65 -13.10 -20.92
C ALA A 311 -6.99 -14.49 -20.37
N THR A 312 -7.11 -15.49 -21.25
CA THR A 312 -7.37 -16.89 -20.82
C THR A 312 -6.17 -17.48 -20.06
N ARG A 313 -4.94 -17.10 -20.39
CA ARG A 313 -3.75 -17.53 -19.64
C ARG A 313 -3.76 -16.98 -18.23
N ARG A 314 -4.02 -15.68 -18.07
CA ARG A 314 -4.12 -15.05 -16.74
C ARG A 314 -5.28 -15.61 -15.93
N ALA A 315 -6.45 -15.82 -16.54
CA ALA A 315 -7.57 -16.49 -15.89
C ALA A 315 -7.18 -17.87 -15.32
N ALA A 316 -6.41 -18.66 -16.07
CA ALA A 316 -5.91 -19.95 -15.59
C ALA A 316 -4.88 -19.83 -14.45
N GLU A 317 -3.96 -18.86 -14.55
CA GLU A 317 -2.98 -18.55 -13.51
C GLU A 317 -3.66 -18.10 -12.20
N ASP A 318 -4.84 -17.49 -12.31
CA ASP A 318 -5.66 -17.05 -11.19
C ASP A 318 -6.77 -18.04 -10.81
N HIS A 319 -6.69 -19.29 -11.28
CA HIS A 319 -7.64 -20.37 -10.97
C HIS A 319 -9.11 -20.02 -11.25
N VAL A 320 -9.35 -19.21 -12.29
CA VAL A 320 -10.67 -18.99 -12.90
C VAL A 320 -10.89 -20.07 -13.95
N HIS A 321 -12.04 -20.74 -13.89
CA HIS A 321 -12.36 -21.88 -14.75
C HIS A 321 -13.36 -21.54 -15.86
N TYR A 322 -14.07 -20.42 -15.74
CA TYR A 322 -15.05 -19.96 -16.72
C TYR A 322 -15.03 -18.44 -16.84
N VAL A 323 -15.02 -17.92 -18.06
CA VAL A 323 -15.01 -16.47 -18.32
C VAL A 323 -16.04 -16.12 -19.38
N GLU A 324 -16.86 -15.09 -19.11
CA GLU A 324 -17.73 -14.45 -20.09
C GLU A 324 -17.09 -13.14 -20.58
N PHE A 325 -16.42 -13.19 -21.73
CA PHE A 325 -15.80 -12.00 -22.33
C PHE A 325 -16.83 -11.16 -23.08
N MET A 326 -16.90 -9.87 -22.75
CA MET A 326 -17.65 -8.90 -23.53
C MET A 326 -16.85 -8.50 -24.77
N ILE A 327 -17.47 -8.64 -25.94
CA ILE A 327 -16.88 -8.38 -27.25
C ILE A 327 -17.87 -7.71 -28.20
N ALA A 328 -17.37 -6.95 -29.17
CA ALA A 328 -18.17 -6.26 -30.18
C ALA A 328 -17.68 -6.61 -31.62
N PRO A 329 -17.77 -7.89 -32.05
CA PRO A 329 -17.35 -8.28 -33.40
C PRO A 329 -18.21 -7.58 -34.45
N THR A 330 -17.61 -7.13 -35.55
CA THR A 330 -18.32 -6.45 -36.65
C THR A 330 -19.08 -5.16 -36.23
N VAL A 331 -18.69 -4.54 -35.12
CA VAL A 331 -19.39 -3.35 -34.57
C VAL A 331 -19.36 -2.14 -35.52
N VAL A 332 -18.25 -1.92 -36.23
CA VAL A 332 -18.10 -0.80 -37.16
C VAL A 332 -19.11 -0.90 -38.31
N GLU A 333 -19.28 -2.10 -38.87
CA GLU A 333 -20.26 -2.37 -39.91
C GLU A 333 -21.68 -2.27 -39.40
N ALA A 334 -21.96 -2.73 -38.16
CA ALA A 334 -23.27 -2.58 -37.53
C ALA A 334 -23.65 -1.09 -37.33
N ILE A 335 -22.72 -0.28 -36.80
CA ILE A 335 -22.90 1.17 -36.69
C ILE A 335 -23.17 1.80 -38.06
N ASN A 336 -22.39 1.40 -39.09
CA ASN A 336 -22.60 1.90 -40.45
C ASN A 336 -23.95 1.49 -41.04
N ALA A 337 -24.47 0.30 -40.72
CA ALA A 337 -25.82 -0.11 -41.08
C ALA A 337 -26.87 0.74 -40.34
N GLY A 338 -26.67 1.00 -39.05
CA GLY A 338 -27.51 1.87 -38.24
C GLY A 338 -27.60 3.31 -38.78
N LYS A 339 -26.49 3.88 -39.25
CA LYS A 339 -26.47 5.21 -39.91
C LYS A 339 -27.35 5.28 -41.15
N LYS A 340 -27.53 4.16 -41.87
CA LYS A 340 -28.39 4.08 -43.06
C LYS A 340 -29.86 3.92 -42.71
N LEU A 341 -30.21 3.63 -41.45
CA LEU A 341 -31.60 3.46 -41.05
C LEU A 341 -32.37 4.78 -41.23
N PRO A 342 -33.59 4.69 -41.80
CA PRO A 342 -34.40 5.87 -42.07
C PRO A 342 -34.81 6.57 -40.78
N ASP A 343 -34.84 7.90 -40.83
CA ASP A 343 -35.48 8.69 -39.78
C ASP A 343 -36.98 8.41 -39.76
N SER A 344 -37.56 8.36 -38.57
CA SER A 344 -39.00 8.13 -38.38
C SER A 344 -39.56 9.14 -37.40
N LYS A 345 -40.77 9.62 -37.70
CA LYS A 345 -41.57 10.42 -36.75
C LYS A 345 -42.35 9.55 -35.77
N GLU A 346 -42.44 8.25 -36.05
CA GLU A 346 -43.04 7.28 -35.15
C GLU A 346 -42.16 7.09 -33.91
N THR A 347 -42.73 6.59 -32.82
CA THR A 347 -42.02 6.32 -31.55
C THR A 347 -42.33 4.92 -31.05
N GLY A 348 -41.58 4.44 -30.04
CA GLY A 348 -41.77 3.13 -29.43
C GLY A 348 -41.70 1.95 -30.42
N ASP A 349 -42.46 0.89 -30.15
CA ASP A 349 -42.47 -0.36 -30.93
C ASP A 349 -42.70 -0.14 -32.43
N THR A 350 -43.49 0.86 -32.84
CA THR A 350 -43.73 1.15 -34.26
C THR A 350 -42.45 1.57 -34.98
N ARG A 351 -41.66 2.44 -34.35
CA ARG A 351 -40.35 2.89 -34.89
C ARG A 351 -39.35 1.74 -34.89
N LEU A 352 -39.27 0.98 -33.80
CA LEU A 352 -38.35 -0.16 -33.69
C LEU A 352 -38.64 -1.22 -34.75
N LYS A 353 -39.92 -1.53 -34.98
CA LYS A 353 -40.34 -2.46 -36.05
C LYS A 353 -39.97 -1.95 -37.45
N PHE A 354 -40.07 -0.64 -37.69
CA PHE A 354 -39.67 -0.05 -38.96
C PHE A 354 -38.15 -0.15 -39.18
N TRP A 355 -37.35 0.10 -38.15
CA TRP A 355 -35.90 -0.10 -38.19
C TRP A 355 -35.52 -1.57 -38.36
N GLU A 356 -36.18 -2.48 -37.65
CA GLU A 356 -35.99 -3.94 -37.80
C GLU A 356 -36.20 -4.38 -39.25
N GLN A 357 -37.32 -3.96 -39.87
CA GLN A 357 -37.63 -4.25 -41.27
C GLN A 357 -36.60 -3.67 -42.24
N SER A 358 -36.09 -2.47 -41.94
CA SER A 358 -35.08 -1.79 -42.76
C SER A 358 -33.71 -2.47 -42.67
N LEU A 359 -33.36 -3.01 -41.50
CA LEU A 359 -32.08 -3.69 -41.23
C LEU A 359 -32.07 -5.15 -41.70
N ALA A 360 -33.25 -5.79 -41.77
CA ALA A 360 -33.40 -7.22 -42.06
C ALA A 360 -32.59 -7.74 -43.29
N PRO A 361 -32.41 -6.99 -44.40
CA PRO A 361 -31.60 -7.46 -45.52
C PRO A 361 -30.09 -7.51 -45.24
N GLU A 362 -29.57 -6.64 -44.37
CA GLU A 362 -28.13 -6.52 -44.06
C GLU A 362 -27.72 -7.41 -42.87
N LEU A 363 -28.66 -7.66 -41.94
CA LEU A 363 -28.42 -8.39 -40.69
C LEU A 363 -27.77 -9.79 -40.87
N PRO A 364 -28.20 -10.67 -41.80
CA PRO A 364 -27.57 -11.98 -41.97
C PRO A 364 -26.09 -11.93 -42.36
N ASN A 365 -25.68 -10.90 -43.11
CA ASN A 365 -24.29 -10.70 -43.49
C ASN A 365 -23.44 -10.24 -42.30
N LEU A 366 -23.98 -9.32 -41.49
CA LEU A 366 -23.33 -8.86 -40.26
C LEU A 366 -23.13 -10.03 -39.28
N VAL A 367 -24.15 -10.86 -39.08
CA VAL A 367 -24.06 -12.06 -38.22
C VAL A 367 -23.00 -13.04 -38.74
N ALA A 368 -22.98 -13.31 -40.06
CA ALA A 368 -22.00 -14.21 -40.64
C ALA A 368 -20.55 -13.70 -40.51
N GLN A 369 -20.35 -12.38 -40.61
CA GLN A 369 -19.06 -11.76 -40.39
C GLN A 369 -18.64 -11.88 -38.91
N ALA A 370 -19.53 -11.59 -37.97
CA ALA A 370 -19.27 -11.70 -36.54
C ALA A 370 -18.93 -13.14 -36.11
N GLU A 371 -19.70 -14.15 -36.57
CA GLU A 371 -19.42 -15.57 -36.32
C GLU A 371 -18.02 -15.98 -36.83
N LYS A 372 -17.64 -15.45 -38.00
CA LYS A 372 -16.33 -15.70 -38.60
C LYS A 372 -15.22 -15.05 -37.78
N GLU A 373 -15.39 -13.81 -37.34
CA GLU A 373 -14.43 -13.11 -36.49
C GLU A 373 -14.18 -13.87 -35.17
N ILE A 374 -15.24 -14.31 -34.47
CA ILE A 374 -15.12 -15.12 -33.25
C ILE A 374 -14.40 -16.44 -33.54
N LYS A 375 -14.79 -17.15 -34.60
CA LYS A 375 -14.16 -18.43 -34.99
C LYS A 375 -12.67 -18.27 -35.31
N ASP A 376 -12.30 -17.23 -36.03
CA ASP A 376 -10.91 -16.97 -36.37
C ASP A 376 -10.09 -16.59 -35.13
N ALA A 377 -10.67 -15.84 -34.20
CA ALA A 377 -10.05 -15.49 -32.92
C ALA A 377 -9.85 -16.70 -32.00
N GLU A 378 -10.87 -17.56 -31.81
CA GLU A 378 -10.71 -18.81 -31.04
C GLU A 378 -9.67 -19.73 -31.66
N LYS A 379 -9.67 -19.88 -32.99
CA LYS A 379 -8.67 -20.69 -33.70
C LYS A 379 -7.25 -20.16 -33.45
N ARG A 380 -7.07 -18.84 -33.49
CA ARG A 380 -5.78 -18.21 -33.20
C ARG A 380 -5.39 -18.38 -31.73
N SER A 381 -6.31 -18.17 -30.79
CA SER A 381 -6.07 -18.34 -29.36
C SER A 381 -5.63 -19.77 -29.03
N ARG A 382 -6.38 -20.77 -29.51
CA ARG A 382 -6.04 -22.20 -29.34
C ARG A 382 -4.65 -22.54 -29.88
N LYS A 383 -4.28 -21.96 -31.02
CA LYS A 383 -2.95 -22.12 -31.61
C LYS A 383 -1.86 -21.52 -30.73
N LEU A 384 -2.05 -20.30 -30.22
CA LEU A 384 -1.08 -19.61 -29.35
C LEU A 384 -0.90 -20.33 -28.00
N LEU A 385 -1.97 -20.95 -27.49
CA LEU A 385 -1.96 -21.70 -26.23
C LEU A 385 -1.53 -23.17 -26.40
N GLY A 386 -1.31 -23.64 -27.63
CA GLY A 386 -0.94 -25.03 -27.90
C GLY A 386 -2.02 -26.03 -27.50
N CYS A 387 -3.31 -25.67 -27.57
CA CYS A 387 -4.40 -26.50 -27.05
C CYS A 387 -4.60 -27.83 -27.78
N ASP A 388 -4.07 -27.94 -28.99
CA ASP A 388 -4.11 -29.16 -29.82
C ASP A 388 -2.75 -29.90 -29.82
N GLU A 389 -1.77 -29.43 -29.03
CA GLU A 389 -0.46 -30.05 -28.88
C GLU A 389 -0.45 -31.14 -27.79
N LYS A 390 0.65 -31.90 -27.70
CA LYS A 390 0.76 -33.00 -26.71
C LYS A 390 0.70 -32.53 -25.26
N ASN A 391 1.18 -31.32 -24.99
CA ASN A 391 1.22 -30.70 -23.66
C ASN A 391 0.51 -29.35 -23.73
N PRO A 392 -0.83 -29.31 -23.70
CA PRO A 392 -1.58 -28.06 -23.78
C PRO A 392 -1.33 -27.19 -22.53
N GLN A 393 -1.31 -25.87 -22.70
CA GLN A 393 -1.21 -24.95 -21.56
C GLN A 393 -2.46 -25.09 -20.65
N PRO A 394 -2.34 -24.85 -19.32
CA PRO A 394 -3.50 -24.88 -18.40
C PRO A 394 -4.67 -24.01 -18.85
N ALA A 395 -4.37 -22.89 -19.51
CA ALA A 395 -5.30 -21.98 -20.16
C ALA A 395 -6.33 -22.67 -21.07
N CYS A 396 -5.97 -23.76 -21.72
CA CYS A 396 -6.87 -24.52 -22.60
C CYS A 396 -8.04 -25.18 -21.86
N SER A 397 -7.98 -25.26 -20.53
CA SER A 397 -9.05 -25.81 -19.68
C SER A 397 -10.05 -24.75 -19.21
N VAL A 398 -9.76 -23.46 -19.43
CA VAL A 398 -10.69 -22.38 -19.07
C VAL A 398 -11.81 -22.32 -20.10
N HIS A 399 -13.05 -22.36 -19.63
CA HIS A 399 -14.23 -22.30 -20.48
C HIS A 399 -14.60 -20.86 -20.82
N ILE A 400 -14.44 -20.48 -22.08
CA ILE A 400 -14.79 -19.13 -22.55
C ILE A 400 -16.19 -19.11 -23.16
N ARG A 401 -16.95 -18.05 -22.86
CA ARG A 401 -18.19 -17.66 -23.54
C ARG A 401 -18.18 -16.16 -23.78
N TYR A 402 -19.12 -15.69 -24.60
CA TYR A 402 -19.16 -14.30 -25.03
C TYR A 402 -20.48 -13.62 -24.68
N LEU A 403 -20.39 -12.36 -24.31
CA LEU A 403 -21.51 -11.43 -24.32
C LEU A 403 -21.26 -10.44 -25.46
N TYR A 404 -22.23 -10.25 -26.35
CA TYR A 404 -22.13 -9.18 -27.34
C TYR A 404 -22.39 -7.84 -26.65
N GLN A 405 -21.45 -6.90 -26.72
CA GLN A 405 -21.63 -5.56 -26.15
C GLN A 405 -21.99 -4.54 -27.25
N ALA A 406 -23.04 -3.76 -27.05
CA ALA A 406 -23.37 -2.60 -27.88
C ALA A 406 -22.89 -1.30 -27.22
N LEU A 407 -22.51 -0.30 -28.03
CA LEU A 407 -21.93 0.95 -27.55
C LEU A 407 -23.02 2.00 -27.31
N ARG A 408 -23.33 2.28 -26.04
CA ARG A 408 -24.51 3.08 -25.65
C ARG A 408 -24.41 4.59 -25.91
N THR A 409 -23.26 5.07 -26.39
CA THR A 409 -22.96 6.50 -26.64
C THR A 409 -23.27 6.94 -28.06
N TYR A 410 -23.62 6.00 -28.95
CA TYR A 410 -24.06 6.28 -30.32
C TYR A 410 -25.55 6.62 -30.39
N SER A 411 -26.02 7.09 -31.55
CA SER A 411 -27.43 7.44 -31.72
C SER A 411 -28.34 6.21 -31.59
N PRO A 412 -29.63 6.38 -31.22
CA PRO A 412 -30.57 5.27 -31.08
C PRO A 412 -30.66 4.33 -32.28
N LYS A 413 -30.45 4.82 -33.51
CA LYS A 413 -30.44 3.99 -34.74
C LYS A 413 -29.21 3.10 -34.83
N GLU A 414 -28.05 3.63 -34.44
CA GLU A 414 -26.79 2.91 -34.41
C GLU A 414 -26.84 1.83 -33.32
N VAL A 415 -27.24 2.21 -32.11
CA VAL A 415 -27.44 1.28 -30.98
C VAL A 415 -28.45 0.18 -31.34
N PHE A 416 -29.57 0.51 -31.98
CA PHE A 416 -30.55 -0.48 -32.40
C PHE A 416 -29.98 -1.50 -33.40
N ALA A 417 -29.13 -1.07 -34.32
CA ALA A 417 -28.50 -1.95 -35.29
C ALA A 417 -27.47 -2.88 -34.63
N GLU A 418 -26.67 -2.36 -33.70
CA GLU A 418 -25.74 -3.15 -32.89
C GLU A 418 -26.48 -4.18 -32.02
N LEU A 419 -27.53 -3.78 -31.31
CA LEU A 419 -28.35 -4.69 -30.51
C LEU A 419 -29.00 -5.77 -31.38
N SER A 420 -29.54 -5.41 -32.54
CA SER A 420 -30.12 -6.37 -33.48
C SER A 420 -29.09 -7.41 -33.94
N LEU A 421 -27.85 -7.00 -34.19
CA LEU A 421 -26.72 -7.91 -34.46
C LEU A 421 -26.45 -8.82 -33.25
N GLY A 422 -26.29 -8.26 -32.05
CA GLY A 422 -26.00 -9.03 -30.84
C GLY A 422 -27.05 -10.10 -30.53
N TYR A 423 -28.34 -9.75 -30.64
CA TYR A 423 -29.44 -10.69 -30.46
C TYR A 423 -29.46 -11.79 -31.51
N ALA A 424 -29.34 -11.42 -32.80
CA ALA A 424 -29.34 -12.39 -33.89
C ALA A 424 -28.12 -13.33 -33.81
N LEU A 425 -26.96 -12.81 -33.39
CA LEU A 425 -25.75 -13.57 -33.17
C LEU A 425 -25.89 -14.53 -31.98
N SER A 426 -26.37 -14.06 -30.83
CA SER A 426 -26.58 -14.91 -29.64
C SER A 426 -27.62 -16.01 -29.87
N ALA A 427 -28.65 -15.75 -30.67
CA ALA A 427 -29.63 -16.76 -31.05
C ALA A 427 -29.07 -17.83 -32.01
N LYS A 428 -27.98 -17.54 -32.73
CA LYS A 428 -27.41 -18.40 -33.76
C LYS A 428 -26.14 -19.14 -33.30
N ASP A 429 -25.25 -18.45 -32.59
CA ASP A 429 -23.95 -18.96 -32.17
C ASP A 429 -23.97 -19.27 -30.66
N PRO A 430 -23.91 -20.56 -30.25
CA PRO A 430 -24.00 -20.96 -28.85
C PRO A 430 -22.80 -20.52 -28.00
N ARG A 431 -21.74 -19.98 -28.62
CA ARG A 431 -20.62 -19.36 -27.90
C ARG A 431 -21.02 -17.99 -27.32
N VAL A 432 -21.98 -17.31 -27.94
CA VAL A 432 -22.47 -15.98 -27.52
C VAL A 432 -23.73 -16.17 -26.67
N VAL A 433 -23.59 -16.07 -25.35
CA VAL A 433 -24.61 -16.47 -24.38
C VAL A 433 -25.53 -15.33 -23.95
N GLY A 434 -25.23 -14.10 -24.36
CA GLY A 434 -26.08 -12.96 -24.07
C GLY A 434 -25.63 -11.66 -24.72
N VAL A 435 -26.32 -10.59 -24.36
CA VAL A 435 -26.09 -9.21 -24.83
C VAL A 435 -25.92 -8.29 -23.63
N ASN A 436 -25.02 -7.31 -23.75
CA ASN A 436 -24.69 -6.27 -22.77
C ASN A 436 -24.55 -4.89 -23.44
N PHE A 437 -24.41 -3.85 -22.63
CA PHE A 437 -23.86 -2.54 -23.01
C PHE A 437 -22.41 -2.39 -22.55
N ALA A 438 -21.71 -1.45 -23.19
CA ALA A 438 -20.43 -0.90 -22.76
C ALA A 438 -20.48 0.64 -22.90
N GLU A 439 -19.34 1.32 -22.69
CA GLU A 439 -19.18 2.79 -22.70
C GLU A 439 -19.79 3.51 -21.48
N PRO A 440 -19.38 4.76 -21.19
CA PRO A 440 -19.80 5.48 -19.98
C PRO A 440 -21.32 5.65 -19.90
N GLU A 441 -21.90 5.27 -18.75
CA GLU A 441 -23.34 5.39 -18.49
C GLU A 441 -23.78 6.85 -18.27
N ASP A 442 -22.87 7.71 -17.83
CA ASP A 442 -23.06 9.14 -17.58
C ASP A 442 -22.96 10.00 -18.85
N ASN A 443 -22.58 9.41 -19.99
CA ASN A 443 -22.53 10.11 -21.27
C ASN A 443 -23.89 10.76 -21.63
N GLU A 444 -23.84 11.96 -22.22
CA GLU A 444 -25.05 12.74 -22.55
C GLU A 444 -26.08 11.95 -23.37
N VAL A 445 -25.64 11.18 -24.37
CA VAL A 445 -26.53 10.34 -25.19
C VAL A 445 -27.07 9.17 -24.37
N ALA A 446 -26.19 8.50 -23.62
CA ALA A 446 -26.55 7.35 -22.81
C ALA A 446 -27.64 7.68 -21.78
N VAL A 447 -27.46 8.77 -21.02
CA VAL A 447 -28.43 9.25 -20.01
C VAL A 447 -29.73 9.70 -20.67
N LYS A 448 -29.64 10.49 -21.75
CA LYS A 448 -30.82 11.04 -22.42
C LYS A 448 -31.71 9.95 -23.04
N ASP A 449 -31.10 8.96 -23.66
CA ASP A 449 -31.80 7.94 -24.46
C ASP A 449 -31.92 6.58 -23.72
N TYR A 450 -31.51 6.49 -22.44
CA TYR A 450 -31.51 5.26 -21.64
C TYR A 450 -32.86 4.52 -21.65
N ALA A 451 -33.96 5.26 -21.46
CA ALA A 451 -35.29 4.66 -21.50
C ALA A 451 -35.64 4.06 -22.88
N GLU A 452 -35.19 4.71 -23.96
CA GLU A 452 -35.37 4.17 -25.32
C GLU A 452 -34.53 2.91 -25.51
N HIS A 453 -33.28 2.90 -25.03
CA HIS A 453 -32.41 1.73 -25.03
C HIS A 453 -33.05 0.53 -24.31
N MET A 454 -33.65 0.73 -23.13
CA MET A 454 -34.34 -0.35 -22.42
C MET A 454 -35.56 -0.88 -23.19
N GLN A 455 -36.28 -0.01 -23.91
CA GLN A 455 -37.36 -0.43 -24.81
C GLN A 455 -36.85 -1.21 -26.03
N MET A 456 -35.64 -0.92 -26.54
CA MET A 456 -35.03 -1.73 -27.61
C MET A 456 -34.79 -3.17 -27.16
N PHE A 457 -34.23 -3.39 -25.97
CA PHE A 457 -34.11 -4.73 -25.40
C PHE A 457 -35.47 -5.40 -25.22
N ALA A 458 -36.45 -4.69 -24.64
CA ALA A 458 -37.80 -5.21 -24.44
C ALA A 458 -38.45 -5.64 -25.77
N PHE A 459 -38.22 -4.87 -26.84
CA PHE A 459 -38.68 -5.18 -28.19
C PHE A 459 -37.98 -6.43 -28.75
N LEU A 460 -36.64 -6.47 -28.71
CA LEU A 460 -35.84 -7.57 -29.26
C LEU A 460 -36.03 -8.88 -28.49
N ASN A 461 -36.26 -8.84 -27.17
CA ASN A 461 -36.61 -10.01 -26.36
C ASN A 461 -37.87 -10.73 -26.86
N LYS A 462 -38.84 -10.00 -27.44
CA LYS A 462 -40.04 -10.61 -28.04
C LYS A 462 -39.69 -11.45 -29.27
N ALA A 463 -38.71 -11.01 -30.05
CA ALA A 463 -38.23 -11.71 -31.24
C ALA A 463 -37.24 -12.85 -30.90
N TYR A 464 -36.49 -12.71 -29.81
CA TYR A 464 -35.42 -13.61 -29.40
C TYR A 464 -35.54 -14.04 -27.92
N PRO A 465 -36.59 -14.78 -27.54
CA PRO A 465 -36.91 -15.07 -26.14
C PRO A 465 -35.88 -15.97 -25.42
N SER A 466 -34.97 -16.61 -26.16
CA SER A 466 -33.89 -17.43 -25.59
C SER A 466 -32.63 -16.65 -25.22
N VAL A 467 -32.47 -15.41 -25.73
CA VAL A 467 -31.29 -14.59 -25.46
C VAL A 467 -31.34 -14.10 -24.02
N SER A 468 -30.22 -14.19 -23.32
CA SER A 468 -30.08 -13.71 -21.94
C SER A 468 -29.40 -12.35 -21.91
N LEU A 469 -29.71 -11.56 -20.90
CA LEU A 469 -29.18 -10.21 -20.74
C LEU A 469 -28.41 -10.10 -19.43
N SER A 470 -27.17 -9.63 -19.52
CA SER A 470 -26.44 -9.00 -18.43
C SER A 470 -26.23 -7.56 -18.86
N LEU A 471 -26.69 -6.58 -18.07
CA LEU A 471 -26.63 -5.17 -18.45
C LEU A 471 -25.85 -4.36 -17.42
N HIS A 472 -24.90 -3.56 -17.88
CA HIS A 472 -24.42 -2.42 -17.09
C HIS A 472 -25.60 -1.50 -16.77
N ALA A 473 -25.82 -1.26 -15.47
CA ALA A 473 -26.83 -0.32 -15.01
C ALA A 473 -26.48 0.21 -13.62
N GLY A 474 -26.69 1.51 -13.43
CA GLY A 474 -26.39 2.18 -12.17
C GLY A 474 -24.90 2.25 -11.87
N GLU A 475 -24.04 2.23 -12.90
CA GLU A 475 -22.65 2.64 -12.79
C GLU A 475 -22.55 4.17 -12.77
N LEU A 476 -23.20 4.77 -11.77
CA LEU A 476 -23.42 6.20 -11.65
C LEU A 476 -23.13 6.65 -10.22
N SER A 477 -22.79 7.93 -10.08
CA SER A 477 -22.66 8.58 -8.79
C SER A 477 -23.17 10.01 -8.87
N ARG A 478 -23.42 10.62 -7.70
CA ARG A 478 -23.86 12.03 -7.61
C ARG A 478 -22.83 13.02 -8.13
N ASP A 479 -21.58 12.60 -8.26
CA ASP A 479 -20.50 13.45 -8.77
C ASP A 479 -20.47 13.48 -10.30
N LEU A 480 -21.07 12.48 -10.98
CA LEU A 480 -21.08 12.36 -12.44
C LEU A 480 -22.38 12.88 -13.08
N VAL A 481 -23.54 12.56 -12.48
CA VAL A 481 -24.85 12.82 -13.10
C VAL A 481 -25.82 13.56 -12.19
N PRO A 482 -26.81 14.29 -12.74
CA PRO A 482 -27.87 14.89 -11.95
C PRO A 482 -28.72 13.83 -11.24
N GLU A 483 -29.33 14.20 -10.11
CA GLU A 483 -30.17 13.30 -9.29
C GLU A 483 -31.34 12.67 -10.08
N SER A 484 -31.76 13.25 -11.21
CA SER A 484 -32.77 12.64 -12.07
C SER A 484 -32.33 11.34 -12.74
N ALA A 485 -31.04 11.20 -13.08
CA ALA A 485 -30.49 10.01 -13.74
C ALA A 485 -30.30 8.84 -12.75
N LEU A 486 -30.16 9.15 -11.46
CA LEU A 486 -29.95 8.18 -10.37
C LEU A 486 -31.21 7.40 -9.95
N LYS A 487 -32.36 7.61 -10.61
CA LYS A 487 -33.67 7.22 -10.07
C LYS A 487 -34.20 5.88 -10.53
N ASP A 488 -33.79 5.40 -11.71
CA ASP A 488 -34.44 4.25 -12.34
C ASP A 488 -33.58 3.46 -13.33
N HIS A 489 -32.26 3.67 -13.43
CA HIS A 489 -31.45 2.96 -14.43
C HIS A 489 -31.38 1.44 -14.18
N ILE A 490 -31.12 1.02 -12.93
CA ILE A 490 -31.14 -0.39 -12.52
C ILE A 490 -32.56 -0.93 -12.61
N ARG A 491 -33.55 -0.14 -12.17
CA ARG A 491 -34.96 -0.54 -12.24
C ARG A 491 -35.40 -0.82 -13.67
N GLN A 492 -35.10 0.07 -14.62
CA GLN A 492 -35.49 -0.12 -16.02
C GLN A 492 -34.74 -1.29 -16.66
N ALA A 493 -33.47 -1.53 -16.31
CA ALA A 493 -32.76 -2.73 -16.74
C ALA A 493 -33.46 -4.02 -16.28
N VAL A 494 -33.91 -4.07 -15.02
CA VAL A 494 -34.62 -5.23 -14.46
C VAL A 494 -36.05 -5.37 -15.00
N GLU A 495 -36.85 -4.30 -14.96
CA GLU A 495 -38.29 -4.35 -15.18
C GLU A 495 -38.70 -4.18 -16.65
N VAL A 496 -37.95 -3.37 -17.41
CA VAL A 496 -38.25 -3.06 -18.82
C VAL A 496 -37.44 -3.96 -19.73
N ALA A 497 -36.11 -3.92 -19.63
CA ALA A 497 -35.24 -4.72 -20.48
C ALA A 497 -35.24 -6.20 -20.09
N GLY A 498 -35.58 -6.56 -18.85
CA GLY A 498 -35.61 -7.96 -18.41
C GLY A 498 -34.21 -8.56 -18.17
N ALA A 499 -33.28 -7.74 -17.68
CA ALA A 499 -31.93 -8.16 -17.33
C ALA A 499 -31.95 -9.29 -16.29
N LYS A 500 -31.12 -10.32 -16.50
CA LYS A 500 -30.90 -11.41 -15.54
C LYS A 500 -29.72 -11.15 -14.61
N ARG A 501 -28.79 -10.29 -15.05
CA ARG A 501 -27.67 -9.80 -14.26
C ARG A 501 -27.47 -8.31 -14.49
N ILE A 502 -27.01 -7.62 -13.46
CA ILE A 502 -26.70 -6.19 -13.47
C ILE A 502 -25.20 -6.01 -13.24
N GLY A 503 -24.52 -5.38 -14.19
CA GLY A 503 -23.14 -4.94 -14.03
C GLY A 503 -23.06 -3.71 -13.11
N HIS A 504 -22.09 -3.69 -12.21
CA HIS A 504 -21.80 -2.64 -11.23
C HIS A 504 -22.91 -2.45 -10.18
N GLY A 505 -24.07 -1.91 -10.58
CA GLY A 505 -25.20 -1.67 -9.70
C GLY A 505 -24.89 -0.73 -8.52
N VAL A 506 -24.00 0.24 -8.73
CA VAL A 506 -23.45 1.09 -7.65
C VAL A 506 -24.49 2.03 -7.06
N ASP A 507 -25.37 2.58 -7.89
CA ASP A 507 -26.38 3.57 -7.50
C ASP A 507 -27.71 2.98 -7.01
N ILE A 508 -27.74 1.72 -6.57
CA ILE A 508 -28.98 1.09 -6.06
C ILE A 508 -29.62 1.84 -4.89
N ALA A 509 -28.87 2.64 -4.14
CA ALA A 509 -29.43 3.46 -3.07
C ALA A 509 -30.10 4.77 -3.59
N GLY A 510 -29.77 5.22 -4.80
CA GLY A 510 -30.40 6.35 -5.47
C GLY A 510 -31.75 6.02 -6.09
N GLU A 511 -31.96 4.75 -6.43
CA GLU A 511 -33.16 4.21 -7.05
C GLU A 511 -34.45 4.55 -6.29
N LYS A 512 -35.49 4.95 -7.03
CA LYS A 512 -36.82 5.19 -6.47
C LYS A 512 -37.35 3.87 -5.89
N ASP A 513 -37.73 3.88 -4.61
CA ASP A 513 -38.18 2.69 -3.88
C ASP A 513 -37.20 1.51 -3.99
N HIS A 514 -35.91 1.79 -3.79
CA HIS A 514 -34.83 0.81 -3.90
C HIS A 514 -35.05 -0.46 -3.06
N GLN A 515 -35.76 -0.39 -1.93
CA GLN A 515 -36.06 -1.56 -1.10
C GLN A 515 -36.97 -2.56 -1.83
N GLN A 516 -37.97 -2.05 -2.57
CA GLN A 516 -38.82 -2.88 -3.41
C GLN A 516 -38.01 -3.53 -4.54
N LEU A 517 -37.15 -2.75 -5.22
CA LEU A 517 -36.31 -3.25 -6.31
C LEU A 517 -35.34 -4.34 -5.81
N LEU A 518 -34.65 -4.10 -4.69
CA LEU A 518 -33.77 -5.09 -4.06
C LEU A 518 -34.50 -6.39 -3.73
N LYS A 519 -35.73 -6.29 -3.20
CA LYS A 519 -36.57 -7.46 -2.93
C LYS A 519 -36.94 -8.20 -4.22
N GLU A 520 -37.32 -7.47 -5.27
CA GLU A 520 -37.64 -8.05 -6.57
C GLU A 520 -36.45 -8.76 -7.20
N MET A 521 -35.26 -8.14 -7.15
CA MET A 521 -34.01 -8.76 -7.61
C MET A 521 -33.72 -10.04 -6.84
N ALA A 522 -33.88 -10.05 -5.52
CA ALA A 522 -33.72 -11.25 -4.71
C ALA A 522 -34.75 -12.34 -5.05
N ASP A 523 -36.03 -11.98 -5.14
CA ASP A 523 -37.13 -12.91 -5.42
C ASP A 523 -37.01 -13.54 -6.82
N LYS A 524 -36.51 -12.79 -7.81
CA LYS A 524 -36.29 -13.25 -9.19
C LYS A 524 -34.90 -13.85 -9.43
N GLY A 525 -34.00 -13.79 -8.46
CA GLY A 525 -32.62 -14.26 -8.60
C GLY A 525 -31.79 -13.44 -9.58
N ILE A 526 -32.05 -12.14 -9.71
CA ILE A 526 -31.26 -11.21 -10.53
C ILE A 526 -29.95 -10.93 -9.80
N MET A 527 -28.83 -11.32 -10.40
CA MET A 527 -27.52 -11.20 -9.78
C MET A 527 -26.87 -9.85 -10.09
N VAL A 528 -26.02 -9.34 -9.18
CA VAL A 528 -25.18 -8.16 -9.43
C VAL A 528 -23.73 -8.61 -9.61
N GLU A 529 -23.10 -8.19 -10.70
CA GLU A 529 -21.67 -8.36 -10.98
C GLU A 529 -20.93 -7.15 -10.39
N VAL A 530 -20.12 -7.38 -9.36
CA VAL A 530 -19.53 -6.34 -8.50
C VAL A 530 -18.06 -6.14 -8.83
N ASN A 531 -17.74 -4.96 -9.36
CA ASN A 531 -16.44 -4.59 -9.92
C ASN A 531 -15.70 -3.61 -8.99
N LEU A 532 -15.19 -4.10 -7.85
CA LEU A 532 -14.73 -3.23 -6.74
C LEU A 532 -13.63 -2.23 -7.13
N THR A 533 -12.63 -2.65 -7.92
CA THR A 533 -11.52 -1.77 -8.34
C THR A 533 -12.00 -0.71 -9.30
N SER A 534 -12.73 -1.13 -10.35
CA SER A 534 -13.34 -0.23 -11.32
C SER A 534 -14.27 0.80 -10.65
N ASN A 535 -15.08 0.40 -9.68
CA ASN A 535 -15.95 1.33 -8.95
C ASN A 535 -15.19 2.34 -8.08
N ASP A 536 -13.99 2.00 -7.58
CA ASP A 536 -13.12 2.98 -6.92
C ASP A 536 -12.51 3.94 -7.92
N GLU A 537 -11.97 3.43 -9.03
CA GLU A 537 -11.24 4.21 -10.02
C GLU A 537 -12.13 5.16 -10.83
N ILE A 538 -13.30 4.67 -11.24
CA ILE A 538 -14.26 5.40 -12.07
C ILE A 538 -15.15 6.30 -11.20
N LEU A 539 -15.71 5.75 -10.12
CA LEU A 539 -16.76 6.41 -9.33
C LEU A 539 -16.29 6.96 -7.99
N ASN A 540 -15.05 6.65 -7.55
CA ASN A 540 -14.56 6.91 -6.19
C ASN A 540 -15.47 6.31 -5.09
N VAL A 541 -16.10 5.16 -5.38
CA VAL A 541 -16.98 4.43 -4.47
C VAL A 541 -16.27 3.18 -3.96
N LYS A 542 -15.72 3.25 -2.74
CA LYS A 542 -14.96 2.16 -2.13
C LYS A 542 -15.34 1.85 -0.67
N GLY A 543 -14.87 0.69 -0.20
CA GLY A 543 -15.02 0.28 1.19
C GLY A 543 -16.47 0.24 1.65
N LYS A 544 -16.80 0.98 2.72
CA LYS A 544 -18.17 1.00 3.28
C LYS A 544 -19.17 1.81 2.46
N ALA A 545 -18.71 2.65 1.53
CA ALA A 545 -19.59 3.40 0.65
C ALA A 545 -20.20 2.52 -0.46
N HIS A 546 -19.54 1.41 -0.80
CA HIS A 546 -19.99 0.49 -1.84
C HIS A 546 -21.26 -0.28 -1.41
N PRO A 547 -22.28 -0.43 -2.29
CA PRO A 547 -23.56 -1.08 -1.94
C PRO A 547 -23.50 -2.60 -1.82
N LEU A 548 -22.30 -3.22 -1.83
CA LEU A 548 -22.16 -4.68 -1.78
C LEU A 548 -22.81 -5.24 -0.51
N SER A 549 -22.61 -4.56 0.62
CA SER A 549 -23.24 -4.95 1.89
C SER A 549 -24.77 -4.79 1.87
N LEU A 550 -25.28 -3.81 1.11
CA LEU A 550 -26.71 -3.58 0.95
C LEU A 550 -27.37 -4.72 0.15
N TYR A 551 -26.82 -5.08 -1.02
CA TYR A 551 -27.29 -6.22 -1.80
C TYR A 551 -27.33 -7.51 -0.98
N LYS A 552 -26.23 -7.81 -0.27
CA LYS A 552 -26.13 -8.99 0.61
C LYS A 552 -27.18 -8.97 1.73
N SER A 553 -27.49 -7.81 2.31
CA SER A 553 -28.49 -7.70 3.37
C SER A 553 -29.93 -7.97 2.90
N PHE A 554 -30.20 -7.84 1.60
CA PHE A 554 -31.48 -8.16 0.96
C PHE A 554 -31.49 -9.55 0.30
N ASN A 555 -30.43 -10.34 0.47
CA ASN A 555 -30.23 -11.65 -0.20
C ASN A 555 -30.27 -11.58 -1.74
N VAL A 556 -29.86 -10.44 -2.32
CA VAL A 556 -29.63 -10.35 -3.77
C VAL A 556 -28.36 -11.14 -4.11
N PRO A 557 -28.37 -12.05 -5.10
CA PRO A 557 -27.17 -12.76 -5.53
C PRO A 557 -26.11 -11.79 -6.02
N VAL A 558 -24.83 -12.06 -5.70
CA VAL A 558 -23.70 -11.24 -6.15
C VAL A 558 -22.55 -12.12 -6.64
N ALA A 559 -21.82 -11.65 -7.64
CA ALA A 559 -20.54 -12.20 -8.09
C ALA A 559 -19.48 -11.10 -8.07
N LEU A 560 -18.24 -11.44 -7.72
CA LEU A 560 -17.11 -10.52 -7.88
C LEU A 560 -16.50 -10.75 -9.25
N SER A 561 -16.16 -9.68 -9.94
CA SER A 561 -15.57 -9.72 -11.29
C SER A 561 -14.50 -8.64 -11.42
N THR A 562 -13.70 -8.71 -12.49
CA THR A 562 -12.55 -7.81 -12.65
C THR A 562 -12.80 -6.60 -13.54
N ASP A 563 -13.83 -6.65 -14.39
CA ASP A 563 -14.13 -5.62 -15.36
C ASP A 563 -13.03 -5.47 -16.42
N ASP A 564 -12.21 -4.42 -16.33
CA ASP A 564 -11.07 -4.16 -17.20
C ASP A 564 -9.74 -4.37 -16.45
N GLU A 565 -9.39 -5.62 -16.12
CA GLU A 565 -8.24 -5.93 -15.26
C GLU A 565 -6.89 -5.36 -15.75
N GLY A 566 -6.71 -5.20 -17.06
CA GLY A 566 -5.50 -4.68 -17.68
C GLY A 566 -5.41 -3.16 -17.61
N VAL A 567 -6.53 -2.45 -17.82
CA VAL A 567 -6.63 -0.99 -17.69
C VAL A 567 -6.64 -0.59 -16.21
N SER A 568 -7.46 -1.25 -15.39
CA SER A 568 -7.57 -0.98 -13.95
C SER A 568 -6.30 -1.33 -13.17
N ARG A 569 -5.40 -2.12 -13.77
CA ARG A 569 -4.19 -2.64 -13.10
C ARG A 569 -4.53 -3.20 -11.71
N ALA A 570 -5.58 -4.03 -11.65
CA ALA A 570 -6.20 -4.50 -10.40
C ALA A 570 -5.27 -5.32 -9.46
N ILE A 571 -3.97 -5.35 -9.73
CA ILE A 571 -2.91 -6.03 -9.00
C ILE A 571 -1.70 -5.10 -8.72
N GLU A 572 -1.85 -3.77 -8.68
CA GLU A 572 -0.68 -2.87 -8.57
C GLU A 572 -0.33 -2.32 -7.18
N PHE A 573 -1.20 -2.50 -6.17
CA PHE A 573 -0.74 -2.36 -4.78
C PHE A 573 0.04 -3.58 -4.30
N ALA A 574 0.18 -4.62 -5.13
CA ALA A 574 0.77 -5.91 -4.79
C ALA A 574 2.27 -6.04 -5.11
N GLU A 575 2.91 -5.11 -5.83
CA GLU A 575 4.32 -5.27 -6.21
C GLU A 575 5.29 -5.16 -5.02
N ASN A 576 4.87 -4.48 -3.95
CA ASN A 576 5.69 -4.32 -2.77
C ASN A 576 4.88 -4.46 -1.47
N PRO A 577 4.72 -5.70 -0.95
CA PRO A 577 4.02 -6.00 0.31
C PRO A 577 4.49 -5.29 1.56
N GLU A 578 5.72 -4.80 1.52
CA GLU A 578 6.47 -4.56 2.73
C GLU A 578 5.89 -3.35 3.46
N ASN A 579 5.82 -3.43 4.79
CA ASN A 579 5.34 -2.28 5.55
C ASN A 579 6.22 -1.07 5.21
N ARG A 580 5.60 0.07 4.92
CA ARG A 580 6.34 1.25 4.48
C ARG A 580 7.05 1.91 5.64
N CYS A 581 8.27 2.38 5.42
CA CYS A 581 9.05 3.15 6.37
C CYS A 581 9.28 4.54 5.76
N PRO A 582 8.36 5.49 5.94
CA PRO A 582 8.54 6.84 5.43
C PRO A 582 9.68 7.55 6.18
N CYS A 583 10.67 8.03 5.43
CA CYS A 583 11.87 8.72 5.89
C CYS A 583 11.95 10.09 5.21
N ILE A 584 12.02 11.16 5.99
CA ILE A 584 12.24 12.52 5.47
C ILE A 584 13.68 12.93 5.78
N LEU A 585 14.45 13.27 4.75
CA LEU A 585 15.73 13.95 4.87
C LEU A 585 15.48 15.46 4.91
N LEU A 586 15.62 16.06 6.09
CA LEU A 586 15.44 17.48 6.35
C LEU A 586 16.81 18.18 6.32
N LEU A 587 17.19 18.69 5.15
CA LEU A 587 18.56 19.06 4.83
C LEU A 587 18.79 20.58 4.83
N ASP A 588 19.76 21.01 5.63
CA ASP A 588 20.23 22.39 5.62
C ASP A 588 21.03 22.66 4.35
N VAL A 589 20.59 23.64 3.59
CA VAL A 589 21.30 24.15 2.41
C VAL A 589 21.58 25.64 2.58
N SER A 590 21.63 26.14 3.82
CA SER A 590 21.84 27.56 4.14
C SER A 590 23.25 28.03 3.78
N GLY A 591 23.47 29.34 3.73
CA GLY A 591 24.76 29.93 3.36
C GLY A 591 25.94 29.49 4.24
N SER A 592 25.71 29.07 5.49
CA SER A 592 26.76 28.51 6.34
C SER A 592 27.35 27.20 5.80
N MET A 593 26.56 26.46 5.01
CA MET A 593 26.97 25.21 4.38
C MET A 593 27.97 25.40 3.22
N SER A 594 28.36 26.64 2.89
CA SER A 594 29.29 26.96 1.81
C SER A 594 30.76 26.72 2.19
N ALA A 595 31.62 26.59 1.18
CA ALA A 595 33.06 26.41 1.40
C ALA A 595 33.67 27.61 2.15
N GLY A 596 34.39 27.31 3.24
CA GLY A 596 35.11 28.33 3.99
C GLY A 596 36.33 28.86 3.23
N MET A 597 36.78 30.06 3.57
CA MET A 597 37.89 30.78 2.91
C MET A 597 39.22 30.01 2.78
N PHE A 598 39.39 28.94 3.58
CA PHE A 598 40.61 28.12 3.64
C PHE A 598 40.39 26.64 3.31
N SER A 599 39.19 26.24 2.85
CA SER A 599 38.88 24.85 2.48
C SER A 599 38.31 24.80 1.06
N PRO A 600 38.85 23.95 0.17
CA PRO A 600 38.35 23.81 -1.21
C PRO A 600 36.98 23.11 -1.29
N LYS A 601 36.55 22.45 -0.21
CA LYS A 601 35.23 21.82 -0.06
C LYS A 601 34.46 22.45 1.09
N GLY A 602 33.17 22.65 0.88
CA GLY A 602 32.23 23.15 1.87
C GLY A 602 31.33 22.05 2.43
N PRO A 603 30.63 22.34 3.53
CA PRO A 603 29.72 21.40 4.13
C PRO A 603 28.65 20.77 3.23
N ILE A 604 28.21 21.55 2.25
CA ILE A 604 27.25 21.11 1.25
C ILE A 604 27.78 19.96 0.37
N ASP A 605 29.10 19.91 0.15
CA ASP A 605 29.72 18.86 -0.67
C ASP A 605 29.66 17.50 0.05
N ASP A 606 29.90 17.51 1.36
CA ASP A 606 29.82 16.30 2.21
C ASP A 606 28.38 15.83 2.38
N LEU A 607 27.42 16.75 2.46
CA LEU A 607 26.00 16.43 2.46
C LEU A 607 25.61 15.70 1.17
N ASN A 608 25.97 16.26 0.00
CA ASN A 608 25.68 15.67 -1.31
C ASN A 608 26.28 14.27 -1.44
N GLU A 609 27.53 14.08 -1.02
CA GLU A 609 28.17 12.77 -1.01
C GLU A 609 27.46 11.77 -0.09
N GLY A 610 27.06 12.21 1.10
CA GLY A 610 26.30 11.42 2.05
C GLY A 610 24.97 10.90 1.50
N VAL A 611 24.17 11.78 0.88
CA VAL A 611 22.86 11.42 0.32
C VAL A 611 23.01 10.40 -0.82
N ARG A 612 24.05 10.50 -1.65
CA ARG A 612 24.37 9.47 -2.67
C ARG A 612 24.75 8.14 -2.03
N LEU A 613 25.54 8.18 -0.97
CA LEU A 613 25.94 6.97 -0.24
C LEU A 613 24.73 6.29 0.42
N PHE A 614 23.80 7.08 0.97
CA PHE A 614 22.55 6.55 1.53
C PHE A 614 21.75 5.74 0.51
N LYS A 615 21.57 6.29 -0.70
CA LYS A 615 20.92 5.57 -1.80
C LYS A 615 21.63 4.25 -2.06
N ASN A 616 22.93 4.30 -2.29
CA ASN A 616 23.72 3.13 -2.65
C ASN A 616 23.68 2.03 -1.58
N GLU A 617 23.60 2.38 -0.29
CA GLU A 617 23.52 1.40 0.79
C GLU A 617 22.11 0.81 0.94
N LEU A 618 21.07 1.60 0.70
CA LEU A 618 19.69 1.09 0.67
C LEU A 618 19.43 0.17 -0.53
N GLU A 619 19.99 0.47 -1.70
CA GLU A 619 19.85 -0.37 -2.90
C GLU A 619 20.51 -1.75 -2.76
N LYS A 620 21.57 -1.85 -1.96
CA LYS A 620 22.23 -3.14 -1.67
C LYS A 620 21.35 -4.06 -0.83
N ASP A 621 20.37 -3.52 -0.12
CA ASP A 621 19.46 -4.27 0.73
C ASP A 621 18.09 -4.39 0.05
N SER A 622 17.81 -5.58 -0.49
CA SER A 622 16.58 -5.87 -1.23
C SER A 622 15.27 -5.64 -0.46
N LEU A 623 15.32 -5.63 0.88
CA LEU A 623 14.17 -5.44 1.75
C LEU A 623 14.04 -3.97 2.16
N ALA A 624 15.15 -3.31 2.50
CA ALA A 624 15.17 -1.89 2.79
C ALA A 624 14.81 -1.06 1.53
N ALA A 625 15.29 -1.45 0.35
CA ALA A 625 14.93 -0.85 -0.93
C ALA A 625 13.41 -0.87 -1.19
N LYS A 626 12.72 -1.89 -0.67
CA LYS A 626 11.27 -2.07 -0.75
C LYS A 626 10.52 -1.38 0.39
N ARG A 627 11.08 -1.35 1.60
CA ARG A 627 10.41 -0.78 2.78
C ARG A 627 10.51 0.74 2.85
N VAL A 628 11.68 1.28 2.55
CA VAL A 628 12.00 2.68 2.81
C VAL A 628 11.46 3.56 1.69
N GLU A 629 10.69 4.58 2.07
CA GLU A 629 10.31 5.66 1.16
C GLU A 629 10.97 6.96 1.62
N ILE A 630 11.58 7.70 0.71
CA ILE A 630 12.40 8.86 1.02
C ILE A 630 11.76 10.11 0.45
N SER A 631 11.59 11.13 1.28
CA SER A 631 11.32 12.50 0.86
C SER A 631 12.49 13.40 1.26
N ILE A 632 12.76 14.44 0.48
CA ILE A 632 13.78 15.44 0.80
C ILE A 632 13.11 16.79 0.99
N VAL A 633 13.34 17.40 2.15
CA VAL A 633 12.97 18.78 2.45
C VAL A 633 14.25 19.55 2.69
N THR A 634 14.46 20.63 1.94
CA THR A 634 15.64 21.50 2.05
C THR A 634 15.28 22.83 2.70
N PHE A 635 16.21 23.45 3.44
CA PHE A 635 16.03 24.79 4.00
C PHE A 635 17.30 25.63 3.87
N GLY A 636 17.20 26.77 3.17
CA GLY A 636 18.33 27.64 2.80
C GLY A 636 17.87 28.94 2.16
N GLY A 637 17.11 29.74 2.90
CA GLY A 637 16.33 30.89 2.41
C GLY A 637 14.85 30.58 2.52
N ASP A 638 14.36 29.72 1.62
CA ASP A 638 13.00 29.17 1.66
C ASP A 638 13.06 27.68 2.06
N VAL A 639 11.97 27.16 2.63
CA VAL A 639 11.76 25.72 2.81
C VAL A 639 11.17 25.12 1.53
N LYS A 640 11.79 24.06 1.01
CA LYS A 640 11.34 23.41 -0.24
C LYS A 640 11.31 21.90 -0.08
N ILE A 641 10.20 21.29 -0.49
CA ILE A 641 10.14 19.85 -0.75
C ILE A 641 10.90 19.62 -2.05
N ALA A 642 12.17 19.23 -1.94
CA ALA A 642 13.04 18.96 -3.08
C ALA A 642 12.69 17.63 -3.75
N GLN A 643 12.13 16.70 -2.98
CA GLN A 643 11.58 15.44 -3.46
C GLN A 643 10.39 15.01 -2.59
N GLU A 644 9.30 14.62 -3.23
CA GLU A 644 8.21 13.90 -2.56
C GLU A 644 8.66 12.49 -2.11
N PHE A 645 7.83 11.81 -1.33
CA PHE A 645 8.09 10.41 -0.95
C PHE A 645 8.19 9.53 -2.20
N SER A 646 9.33 8.89 -2.41
CA SER A 646 9.55 7.87 -3.44
C SER A 646 10.28 6.66 -2.87
N THR A 647 10.16 5.51 -3.53
CA THR A 647 10.92 4.30 -3.17
C THR A 647 12.40 4.48 -3.51
N VAL A 648 13.26 3.58 -3.02
CA VAL A 648 14.72 3.74 -3.13
C VAL A 648 15.23 3.72 -4.57
N ASP A 649 14.58 2.97 -5.45
CA ASP A 649 14.83 2.93 -6.89
C ASP A 649 14.52 4.29 -7.56
N GLU A 650 13.42 4.93 -7.14
CA GLU A 650 12.96 6.24 -7.60
C GLU A 650 13.55 7.42 -6.80
N PHE A 651 14.42 7.16 -5.82
CA PHE A 651 15.06 8.20 -5.01
C PHE A 651 16.21 8.82 -5.79
N HIS A 652 16.19 10.14 -6.00
CA HIS A 652 17.22 10.85 -6.75
C HIS A 652 18.05 11.75 -5.81
N PRO A 653 19.34 11.44 -5.58
CA PRO A 653 20.21 12.31 -4.80
C PRO A 653 20.58 13.55 -5.64
N TYR A 654 20.03 14.71 -5.28
CA TYR A 654 20.32 15.98 -5.94
C TYR A 654 21.66 16.59 -5.49
N ASP A 655 22.25 17.40 -6.36
CA ASP A 655 23.40 18.26 -6.01
C ASP A 655 22.89 19.58 -5.42
N PHE A 656 22.80 19.62 -4.10
CA PHE A 656 22.38 20.81 -3.36
C PHE A 656 23.48 21.89 -3.38
N LYS A 657 23.06 23.16 -3.32
CA LYS A 657 23.94 24.33 -3.24
C LYS A 657 23.62 25.16 -2.02
N ALA A 658 24.66 25.57 -1.30
CA ALA A 658 24.52 26.44 -0.13
C ALA A 658 24.02 27.85 -0.54
N THR A 659 22.93 28.31 0.07
CA THR A 659 22.30 29.61 -0.21
C THR A 659 21.41 30.05 0.94
N GLY A 660 21.21 31.36 1.12
CA GLY A 660 20.17 31.89 1.99
C GLY A 660 20.34 31.64 3.49
N LEU A 661 19.22 31.78 4.18
CA LEU A 661 19.05 31.77 5.64
C LEU A 661 18.63 30.36 6.13
N THR A 662 18.65 30.09 7.44
CA THR A 662 18.33 28.80 8.09
C THR A 662 16.91 28.77 8.76
N PRO A 663 15.79 28.76 8.00
CA PRO A 663 14.42 28.74 8.54
C PRO A 663 14.04 27.34 9.05
N MET A 664 14.64 26.95 10.16
CA MET A 664 14.60 25.59 10.69
C MET A 664 13.24 25.25 11.30
N GLY A 665 12.58 26.19 11.99
CA GLY A 665 11.25 26.00 12.55
C GLY A 665 10.22 25.64 11.48
N GLU A 666 10.15 26.45 10.43
CA GLU A 666 9.29 26.20 9.26
C GLU A 666 9.60 24.86 8.58
N ALA A 667 10.89 24.51 8.48
CA ALA A 667 11.32 23.26 7.87
C ALA A 667 10.84 22.03 8.65
N ILE A 668 10.88 22.10 9.99
CA ILE A 668 10.38 21.04 10.89
C ILE A 668 8.87 20.90 10.76
N GLU A 669 8.13 22.02 10.76
CA GLU A 669 6.67 22.00 10.61
C GLU A 669 6.26 21.38 9.27
N THR A 670 6.93 21.77 8.19
CA THR A 670 6.73 21.20 6.85
C THR A 670 6.96 19.69 6.82
N ALA A 671 8.06 19.22 7.42
CA ALA A 671 8.35 17.78 7.48
C ALA A 671 7.30 17.01 8.30
N ILE A 672 6.83 17.57 9.43
CA ILE A 672 5.78 16.96 10.25
C ILE A 672 4.46 16.86 9.47
N ASP A 673 4.07 17.90 8.74
CA ASP A 673 2.81 17.90 8.00
C ASP A 673 2.87 16.99 6.76
N LEU A 674 4.01 16.96 6.06
CA LEU A 674 4.26 16.01 4.97
C LEU A 674 4.15 14.57 5.47
N LEU A 675 4.72 14.29 6.64
CA LEU A 675 4.64 12.97 7.24
C LEU A 675 3.21 12.60 7.68
N LYS A 676 2.45 13.52 8.27
CA LYS A 676 1.04 13.28 8.62
C LYS A 676 0.19 12.97 7.38
N ASN A 677 0.44 13.68 6.28
CA ASN A 677 -0.26 13.43 5.03
C ASN A 677 0.05 12.00 4.52
N ARG A 678 1.34 11.62 4.46
CA ARG A 678 1.74 10.28 4.02
C ARG A 678 1.18 9.16 4.90
N LYS A 679 1.18 9.35 6.23
CA LYS A 679 0.53 8.41 7.16
C LYS A 679 -0.97 8.27 6.90
N SER A 680 -1.67 9.37 6.63
CA SER A 680 -3.10 9.36 6.30
C SER A 680 -3.34 8.60 4.98
N GLN A 681 -2.49 8.79 3.98
CA GLN A 681 -2.54 8.02 2.72
C GLN A 681 -2.35 6.52 2.98
N TYR A 682 -1.35 6.13 3.78
CA TYR A 682 -1.18 4.71 4.13
C TYR A 682 -2.41 4.14 4.83
N GLN A 683 -2.99 4.87 5.79
CA GLN A 683 -4.19 4.42 6.50
C GLN A 683 -5.40 4.31 5.58
N ALA A 684 -5.60 5.28 4.68
CA ALA A 684 -6.68 5.27 3.71
C ALA A 684 -6.59 4.07 2.74
N ASN A 685 -5.37 3.65 2.42
CA ASN A 685 -5.08 2.56 1.49
C ASN A 685 -4.80 1.21 2.19
N GLY A 686 -5.02 1.09 3.51
CA GLY A 686 -4.77 -0.15 4.25
C GLY A 686 -3.29 -0.58 4.31
N ILE A 687 -2.37 0.31 3.96
CA ILE A 687 -0.93 0.07 3.95
C ILE A 687 -0.41 0.16 5.38
N LYS A 688 0.17 -0.94 5.85
CA LYS A 688 0.90 -0.95 7.12
C LYS A 688 2.20 -0.18 6.95
N TYR A 689 2.58 0.57 7.97
CA TYR A 689 3.83 1.33 7.96
C TYR A 689 4.57 1.17 9.28
N TYR A 690 5.88 1.03 9.17
CA TYR A 690 6.82 1.15 10.28
C TYR A 690 6.85 2.60 10.78
N ARG A 691 7.40 2.77 11.99
CA ARG A 691 7.52 4.10 12.59
C ARG A 691 8.29 5.02 11.65
N PRO A 692 7.72 6.17 11.26
CA PRO A 692 8.38 7.12 10.39
C PRO A 692 9.64 7.75 10.96
N TRP A 693 10.47 8.31 10.07
CA TRP A 693 11.69 9.02 10.42
C TRP A 693 11.73 10.39 9.79
N ILE A 694 12.23 11.37 10.54
CA ILE A 694 12.69 12.66 10.00
C ILE A 694 14.13 12.82 10.47
N PHE A 695 15.06 12.95 9.53
CA PHE A 695 16.48 13.14 9.76
C PHE A 695 16.86 14.55 9.40
N MET A 696 17.10 15.38 10.41
CA MET A 696 17.64 16.71 10.15
C MET A 696 19.16 16.68 10.08
N ILE A 697 19.73 17.28 9.02
CA ILE A 697 21.18 17.49 8.87
C ILE A 697 21.42 18.99 8.72
N THR A 698 22.15 19.58 9.67
CA THR A 698 22.42 21.03 9.72
C THR A 698 23.76 21.35 10.38
N ASP A 699 24.41 22.42 9.91
CA ASP A 699 25.62 22.99 10.51
C ASP A 699 25.33 24.22 11.40
N GLY A 700 24.10 24.72 11.35
CA GLY A 700 23.71 26.02 11.88
C GLY A 700 22.69 25.97 13.02
N GLY A 701 22.19 27.15 13.39
CA GLY A 701 21.06 27.32 14.32
C GLY A 701 19.89 28.00 13.62
N PRO A 702 18.66 27.88 14.16
CA PRO A 702 17.48 28.52 13.59
C PRO A 702 17.64 30.03 13.54
N ASN A 703 17.07 30.66 12.51
CA ASN A 703 16.89 32.11 12.47
C ASN A 703 15.41 32.54 12.49
N ASP A 704 14.51 31.57 12.63
CA ASP A 704 13.07 31.72 12.76
C ASP A 704 12.58 31.25 14.15
N ASP A 705 11.29 31.49 14.43
CA ASP A 705 10.68 31.05 15.69
C ASP A 705 10.38 29.55 15.65
N VAL A 706 11.08 28.78 16.49
CA VAL A 706 10.95 27.32 16.60
C VAL A 706 9.90 26.89 17.63
N SER A 707 9.21 27.81 18.30
CA SER A 707 8.34 27.50 19.45
C SER A 707 7.22 26.51 19.11
N ARG A 708 6.59 26.67 17.95
CA ARG A 708 5.51 25.80 17.48
C ARG A 708 6.02 24.43 17.01
N ALA A 709 7.11 24.39 16.23
CA ALA A 709 7.83 23.15 15.92
C ALA A 709 8.15 22.35 17.20
N MET A 710 8.68 23.01 18.23
CA MET A 710 8.96 22.40 19.53
C MET A 710 7.69 21.92 20.26
N GLU A 711 6.56 22.60 20.11
CA GLU A 711 5.27 22.17 20.66
C GLU A 711 4.71 20.94 19.92
N LEU A 712 4.81 20.89 18.60
CA LEU A 712 4.39 19.74 17.79
C LEU A 712 5.20 18.50 18.11
N ILE A 713 6.52 18.65 18.28
CA ILE A 713 7.39 17.58 18.77
C ILE A 713 6.92 17.14 20.17
N LYS A 714 6.69 18.08 21.10
CA LYS A 714 6.22 17.79 22.46
C LYS A 714 4.87 17.09 22.55
N LYS A 715 3.94 17.37 21.63
CA LYS A 715 2.63 16.72 21.57
C LYS A 715 2.70 15.26 21.08
N GLY A 716 3.76 14.89 20.37
CA GLY A 716 3.98 13.54 19.85
C GLY A 716 4.47 12.50 20.89
N HIS A 717 4.70 12.88 22.16
CA HIS A 717 5.38 12.03 23.14
C HIS A 717 4.57 10.80 23.64
N ARG A 718 5.31 9.71 23.88
CA ARG A 718 5.06 8.38 24.45
C ARG A 718 6.32 8.09 25.28
N ASP A 719 6.18 7.50 26.46
CA ASP A 719 7.31 7.29 27.37
C ASP A 719 8.27 6.19 26.85
N GLN A 720 9.09 6.46 25.82
CA GLN A 720 10.07 5.55 25.23
C GLN A 720 11.38 6.29 24.92
N GLN A 721 12.50 5.82 25.48
CA GLN A 721 13.85 6.23 25.14
C GLN A 721 14.57 5.11 24.40
N MET A 722 15.42 5.47 23.45
CA MET A 722 16.26 4.54 22.72
C MET A 722 17.71 5.03 22.71
N SER A 723 18.67 4.13 22.83
CA SER A 723 20.08 4.37 22.49
C SER A 723 20.49 3.47 21.34
N ALA A 724 21.28 3.99 20.41
CA ALA A 724 22.05 3.22 19.44
C ALA A 724 23.54 3.44 19.76
N HIS A 725 24.27 2.36 20.00
CA HIS A 725 25.60 2.41 20.60
C HIS A 725 26.54 1.42 19.90
N ILE A 726 27.69 1.91 19.45
CA ILE A 726 28.80 1.12 18.93
C ILE A 726 30.04 1.47 19.76
N GLY A 727 30.87 0.47 20.04
CA GLY A 727 32.04 0.59 20.89
C GLY A 727 31.88 -0.15 22.22
N ASP A 728 32.88 0.03 23.07
CA ASP A 728 33.11 -0.68 24.32
C ASP A 728 32.56 0.04 25.54
N GLY A 729 32.39 1.37 25.51
CA GLY A 729 31.89 2.17 26.64
C GLY A 729 30.46 1.86 27.10
N ALA A 730 29.81 2.76 27.85
CA ALA A 730 28.47 2.51 28.39
C ALA A 730 27.59 3.76 28.50
N ILE A 731 26.26 3.52 28.54
CA ILE A 731 25.23 4.53 28.74
C ILE A 731 24.42 4.17 29.98
N VAL A 732 24.27 5.12 30.89
CA VAL A 732 23.56 4.94 32.16
C VAL A 732 22.55 6.06 32.34
N THR A 733 21.31 5.72 32.71
CA THR A 733 20.22 6.68 32.87
C THR A 733 19.80 6.80 34.32
N CYS A 734 19.39 8.00 34.73
CA CYS A 734 18.86 8.28 36.06
C CYS A 734 17.34 8.33 35.98
N ASN A 735 16.66 7.49 36.76
CA ASN A 735 15.20 7.48 36.83
C ASN A 735 14.64 8.56 37.78
N GLU A 736 13.32 8.63 37.90
CA GLU A 736 12.60 9.57 38.78
C GLU A 736 12.95 9.41 40.27
N PHE A 737 13.35 8.20 40.69
CA PHE A 737 13.78 7.87 42.05
C PHE A 737 15.27 8.15 42.29
N GLN A 738 15.94 8.87 41.39
CA GLN A 738 17.38 9.17 41.46
C GLN A 738 18.30 7.95 41.47
N THR A 739 17.80 6.81 40.98
CA THR A 739 18.58 5.59 40.82
C THR A 739 19.13 5.54 39.40
N TRP A 740 20.41 5.22 39.28
CA TRP A 740 21.10 5.07 38.01
C TRP A 740 21.02 3.62 37.54
N GLU A 741 20.54 3.40 36.32
CA GLU A 741 20.36 2.07 35.73
C GLU A 741 21.17 2.00 34.43
N CYS A 742 21.77 0.85 34.16
CA CYS A 742 22.50 0.66 32.90
C CYS A 742 21.48 0.64 31.77
N PHE A 743 21.66 1.55 30.81
CA PHE A 743 20.77 1.70 29.66
C PHE A 743 21.37 1.03 28.42
N SER A 744 22.70 1.10 28.27
CA SER A 744 23.45 0.34 27.27
C SER A 744 24.75 -0.17 27.91
N GLU A 745 24.93 -1.48 27.90
CA GLU A 745 26.08 -2.16 28.53
C GLU A 745 27.36 -2.06 27.68
N PRO A 746 28.54 -2.15 28.33
CA PRO A 746 29.81 -2.40 27.66
C PRO A 746 29.78 -3.63 26.78
N HIS A 747 30.49 -3.58 25.65
CA HIS A 747 30.66 -4.74 24.78
C HIS A 747 32.06 -4.70 24.16
N HIS A 748 32.90 -5.59 24.66
CA HIS A 748 34.23 -5.81 24.12
C HIS A 748 34.14 -6.79 22.94
N GLY A 749 35.06 -6.69 22.00
CA GLY A 749 35.21 -7.64 20.90
C GLY A 749 35.64 -9.03 21.39
N GLU A 750 36.07 -9.89 20.46
CA GLU A 750 36.46 -11.27 20.74
C GLU A 750 37.56 -11.38 21.82
N TYR A 751 38.38 -10.33 21.99
CA TYR A 751 39.44 -10.27 22.99
C TYR A 751 39.27 -9.08 23.95
N ALA A 752 39.81 -9.21 25.17
CA ALA A 752 39.91 -8.10 26.10
C ALA A 752 40.68 -6.93 25.45
N SER A 753 40.19 -5.70 25.61
CA SER A 753 40.72 -4.48 24.96
C SER A 753 40.58 -4.44 23.43
N THR A 754 39.63 -5.19 22.88
CA THR A 754 39.17 -5.01 21.49
C THR A 754 37.77 -4.45 21.49
N THR A 755 37.44 -3.70 20.45
CA THR A 755 36.16 -3.02 20.32
C THR A 755 35.69 -3.09 18.87
N TYR A 756 34.39 -2.94 18.67
CA TYR A 756 33.82 -2.79 17.35
C TYR A 756 33.83 -1.32 16.98
N PHE A 757 34.53 -0.98 15.92
CA PHE A 757 34.56 0.38 15.43
C PHE A 757 33.36 0.62 14.52
N LEU A 758 32.87 1.85 14.55
CA LEU A 758 31.88 2.37 13.62
C LEU A 758 32.35 2.26 12.14
N THR A 759 33.66 2.10 11.92
CA THR A 759 34.30 1.94 10.60
C THR A 759 34.49 0.49 10.16
N ASP A 760 34.12 -0.50 10.98
CA ASP A 760 34.26 -1.91 10.60
C ASP A 760 33.32 -2.27 9.44
N GLU A 761 33.64 -3.31 8.66
CA GLU A 761 32.81 -3.75 7.54
C GLU A 761 31.37 -4.09 7.96
N VAL A 762 31.21 -4.59 9.19
CA VAL A 762 29.92 -4.85 9.84
C VAL A 762 29.94 -4.26 11.25
N PRO A 763 29.56 -2.99 11.44
CA PRO A 763 29.58 -2.35 12.75
C PRO A 763 28.52 -2.97 13.66
N GLN A 764 28.90 -3.30 14.91
CA GLN A 764 28.01 -3.95 15.87
C GLN A 764 27.18 -2.92 16.66
N ILE A 765 26.09 -2.43 16.05
CA ILE A 765 25.17 -1.49 16.70
C ILE A 765 24.34 -2.20 17.77
N ARG A 766 24.39 -1.69 19.00
CA ARG A 766 23.50 -2.08 20.11
C ARG A 766 22.37 -1.08 20.23
N ILE A 767 21.13 -1.56 20.11
CA ILE A 767 19.93 -0.77 20.35
C ILE A 767 19.34 -1.15 21.70
N SER A 768 19.16 -0.17 22.58
CA SER A 768 18.54 -0.37 23.90
C SER A 768 17.33 0.55 24.03
N VAL A 769 16.21 0.05 24.55
CA VAL A 769 14.95 0.81 24.67
C VAL A 769 14.43 0.75 26.11
N GLN A 770 14.05 1.88 26.68
CA GLN A 770 13.51 1.97 28.04
C GLN A 770 12.25 2.85 28.09
N PHE A 771 11.27 2.45 28.90
CA PHE A 771 9.95 3.08 28.94
C PHE A 771 9.73 3.97 30.19
N LYS A 772 10.81 4.54 30.73
CA LYS A 772 10.80 5.28 32.02
C LYS A 772 11.21 6.72 31.79
N ASN A 773 10.60 7.70 32.44
CA ASN A 773 11.10 9.08 32.37
C ASN A 773 12.53 9.19 32.93
N ILE A 774 13.48 9.66 32.11
CA ILE A 774 14.85 9.93 32.56
C ILE A 774 14.98 11.34 33.11
N LYS A 775 15.61 11.44 34.27
CA LYS A 775 16.02 12.70 34.90
C LYS A 775 17.50 12.99 34.67
N GLY A 776 18.24 12.06 34.08
CA GLY A 776 19.62 12.25 33.69
C GLY A 776 20.16 11.10 32.84
N ILE A 777 21.26 11.37 32.15
CA ILE A 777 21.98 10.42 31.31
C ILE A 777 23.48 10.68 31.45
N CYS A 778 24.24 9.60 31.56
CA CYS A 778 25.69 9.59 31.58
C CYS A 778 26.19 8.65 30.47
N VAL A 779 27.09 9.14 29.64
CA VAL A 779 27.77 8.37 28.58
C VAL A 779 29.26 8.42 28.89
N PHE A 780 29.94 7.28 28.87
CA PHE A 780 31.37 7.22 29.17
C PHE A 780 32.10 6.13 28.38
N SER A 781 33.41 6.32 28.16
CA SER A 781 34.30 5.30 27.58
C SER A 781 34.64 4.20 28.58
N ASP A 782 35.14 3.08 28.07
CA ASP A 782 35.58 1.91 28.82
C ASP A 782 36.66 2.21 29.87
N GLY A 783 37.49 3.22 29.63
CA GLY A 783 38.43 3.74 30.63
C GLY A 783 37.80 4.19 31.95
N LEU A 784 36.48 4.37 32.03
CA LEU A 784 35.77 4.66 33.28
C LEU A 784 34.94 3.49 33.82
N GLU A 785 34.85 2.35 33.13
CA GLU A 785 34.00 1.23 33.53
C GLU A 785 34.35 0.67 34.91
N GLY A 786 35.63 0.44 35.18
CA GLY A 786 36.09 -0.07 36.49
C GLY A 786 35.79 0.86 37.67
N LEU A 787 35.46 2.13 37.40
CA LEU A 787 35.05 3.12 38.40
C LEU A 787 33.53 3.32 38.46
N ALA A 788 32.85 3.14 37.33
CA ALA A 788 31.46 3.48 37.11
C ALA A 788 30.52 2.27 37.24
N LEU A 789 30.99 1.06 36.96
CA LEU A 789 30.18 -0.17 36.91
C LEU A 789 30.76 -1.25 37.82
N ASN A 790 29.89 -2.14 38.29
CA ASN A 790 30.32 -3.45 38.77
C ASN A 790 30.50 -4.37 37.55
N LEU A 791 31.75 -4.66 37.18
CA LEU A 791 32.10 -5.40 35.97
C LEU A 791 31.54 -6.85 35.92
N SER A 792 31.12 -7.41 37.06
CA SER A 792 30.53 -8.76 37.09
C SER A 792 29.09 -8.82 36.60
N ASN A 793 28.36 -7.70 36.64
CA ASN A 793 26.94 -7.65 36.34
C ASN A 793 26.47 -6.32 35.71
N ASN A 794 27.40 -5.47 35.28
CA ASN A 794 27.16 -4.17 34.66
C ASN A 794 26.25 -3.22 35.47
N VAL A 795 26.12 -3.44 36.78
CA VAL A 795 25.29 -2.59 37.64
C VAL A 795 26.00 -1.26 37.91
N PRO A 796 25.34 -0.10 37.68
CA PRO A 796 25.93 1.20 37.95
C PRO A 796 26.28 1.43 39.42
N HIS A 797 27.51 1.84 39.69
CA HIS A 797 27.97 2.23 41.02
C HIS A 797 27.38 3.59 41.41
N GLN A 798 26.21 3.57 42.08
CA GLN A 798 25.41 4.76 42.41
C GLN A 798 26.22 5.95 42.97
N PRO A 799 27.15 5.79 43.93
CA PRO A 799 27.92 6.91 44.48
C PRO A 799 28.72 7.70 43.45
N PHE A 800 29.22 7.05 42.40
CA PHE A 800 29.96 7.69 41.31
C PHE A 800 29.06 8.70 40.60
N PHE A 801 27.94 8.25 40.05
CA PHE A 801 27.01 9.09 39.29
C PHE A 801 26.30 10.14 40.15
N GLN A 802 25.93 9.79 41.39
CA GLN A 802 25.32 10.75 42.31
C GLN A 802 26.28 11.89 42.66
N THR A 803 27.59 11.61 42.82
CA THR A 803 28.61 12.63 43.09
C THR A 803 28.77 13.57 41.90
N LEU A 804 28.86 13.03 40.69
CA LEU A 804 29.00 13.82 39.46
C LEU A 804 27.74 14.64 39.13
N ALA A 805 26.55 14.15 39.48
CA ALA A 805 25.29 14.85 39.21
C ALA A 805 25.05 16.06 40.13
N ARG A 806 25.63 16.10 41.34
CA ARG A 806 25.38 17.16 42.35
C ARG A 806 25.66 18.59 41.83
N PRO A 807 26.82 18.89 41.21
CA PRO A 807 27.10 20.24 40.70
C PRO A 807 26.14 20.65 39.57
N LEU A 808 25.78 19.69 38.71
CA LEU A 808 24.80 19.90 37.63
C LEU A 808 23.40 20.19 38.20
N LYS A 809 22.92 19.42 39.18
CA LYS A 809 21.64 19.69 39.88
C LYS A 809 21.59 21.10 40.47
N LYS A 810 22.68 21.53 41.13
CA LYS A 810 22.78 22.90 41.67
C LYS A 810 22.74 23.98 40.58
N SER A 811 23.22 23.67 39.37
CA SER A 811 23.20 24.61 38.24
C SER A 811 21.82 24.73 37.56
N LEU A 812 20.96 23.70 37.69
CA LEU A 812 19.62 23.68 37.07
C LEU A 812 18.70 24.79 37.60
N SER A 813 18.90 25.25 38.83
CA SER A 813 18.11 26.31 39.49
C SER A 813 18.28 27.71 38.86
N ARG A 814 19.28 27.93 37.99
CA ARG A 814 19.65 29.25 37.44
C ARG A 814 19.04 29.58 36.06
N LYS A 815 17.93 28.93 35.66
CA LYS A 815 17.20 29.09 34.38
C LYS A 815 17.96 28.84 33.06
N LYS A 816 19.30 28.80 33.01
CA LYS A 816 20.06 28.50 31.79
C LYS A 816 20.01 27.01 31.42
N THR A 817 19.72 26.69 30.15
CA THR A 817 19.85 25.36 29.52
C THR A 817 21.11 25.33 28.63
N GLY A 818 21.62 24.14 28.32
CA GLY A 818 22.81 23.96 27.46
C GLY A 818 24.08 23.46 28.17
N CYS A 819 25.21 23.53 27.46
CA CYS A 819 26.52 23.08 27.95
C CYS A 819 27.12 24.10 28.94
N ASN A 820 27.47 23.63 30.15
CA ASN A 820 28.06 24.47 31.19
C ASN A 820 29.59 24.38 31.13
N LYS A 821 30.22 25.33 30.45
CA LYS A 821 31.69 25.37 30.22
C LYS A 821 32.52 25.28 31.50
N VAL A 822 32.05 25.87 32.60
CA VAL A 822 32.76 25.85 33.90
C VAL A 822 32.74 24.45 34.50
N LEU A 823 31.57 23.79 34.49
CA LEU A 823 31.46 22.41 34.96
C LEU A 823 32.19 21.43 34.06
N SER A 824 32.18 21.65 32.74
CA SER A 824 32.97 20.86 31.78
C SER A 824 34.46 20.93 32.07
N LYS A 825 35.00 22.14 32.34
CA LYS A 825 36.41 22.30 32.71
C LYS A 825 36.75 21.55 34.01
N GLY A 826 35.93 21.73 35.06
CA GLY A 826 36.15 21.04 36.34
C GLY A 826 36.00 19.52 36.24
N LEU A 827 35.13 19.02 35.35
CA LEU A 827 35.03 17.60 35.05
C LEU A 827 36.30 17.08 34.37
N GLY A 828 36.88 17.84 33.44
CA GLY A 828 38.17 17.50 32.82
C GLY A 828 39.32 17.43 33.82
N GLU A 829 39.41 18.41 34.73
CA GLU A 829 40.41 18.40 35.81
C GLU A 829 40.23 17.19 36.74
N LEU A 830 38.99 16.77 37.01
CA LEU A 830 38.70 15.57 37.81
C LEU A 830 39.16 14.29 37.09
N LEU A 831 38.84 14.13 35.81
CA LEU A 831 39.23 12.95 35.04
C LEU A 831 40.75 12.82 34.89
N LEU A 832 41.48 13.93 34.89
CA LEU A 832 42.94 13.98 34.82
C LEU A 832 43.62 13.92 36.20
N SER A 833 42.88 13.83 37.29
CA SER A 833 43.45 13.80 38.64
C SER A 833 44.10 12.45 38.95
N GLU A 834 45.16 12.45 39.77
CA GLU A 834 45.82 11.21 40.25
C GLU A 834 44.83 10.20 40.84
N LYS A 835 43.76 10.69 41.48
CA LYS A 835 42.71 9.85 42.07
C LYS A 835 41.99 8.99 41.03
N VAL A 836 41.82 9.48 39.81
CA VAL A 836 41.18 8.76 38.70
C VAL A 836 42.24 8.01 37.90
N CYS A 837 43.33 8.66 37.50
CA CYS A 837 44.39 8.05 36.69
C CYS A 837 45.14 6.91 37.38
N ASN A 838 45.17 6.83 38.72
CA ASN A 838 45.76 5.67 39.42
C ASN A 838 44.87 4.42 39.39
N ARG A 839 43.68 4.50 38.81
CA ARG A 839 42.66 3.43 38.81
C ARG A 839 42.27 2.99 37.41
N THR A 840 42.80 3.65 36.38
CA THR A 840 42.59 3.35 34.97
C THR A 840 43.74 3.98 34.19
N ASP A 841 44.34 3.20 33.31
CA ASP A 841 45.41 3.60 32.39
C ASP A 841 44.89 3.93 30.99
N ASP A 842 43.57 3.82 30.78
CA ASP A 842 42.91 4.05 29.49
C ASP A 842 42.42 5.50 29.31
N ASP A 843 42.00 5.83 28.08
CA ASP A 843 41.43 7.12 27.76
C ASP A 843 40.04 7.33 28.39
N LYS A 844 39.80 8.57 28.84
CA LYS A 844 38.63 8.89 29.67
C LYS A 844 37.78 9.94 28.99
N THR A 845 36.58 9.51 28.62
CA THR A 845 35.56 10.32 27.99
C THR A 845 34.30 10.24 28.84
N LEU A 846 33.71 11.39 29.21
CA LEU A 846 32.45 11.42 29.96
C LEU A 846 31.56 12.60 29.56
N ILE A 847 30.29 12.29 29.27
CA ILE A 847 29.20 13.24 29.09
C ILE A 847 28.17 13.01 30.20
N LEU A 848 27.78 14.08 30.89
CA LEU A 848 26.73 14.04 31.89
C LEU A 848 25.67 15.13 31.62
N ALA A 849 24.43 14.70 31.47
CA ALA A 849 23.28 15.58 31.29
C ALA A 849 22.18 15.23 32.30
N LEU A 850 21.46 16.27 32.74
CA LEU A 850 20.27 16.14 33.56
C LEU A 850 19.11 16.80 32.83
N VAL A 851 17.96 16.13 32.86
CA VAL A 851 16.70 16.60 32.26
C VAL A 851 15.96 17.43 33.30
N ARG A 852 15.34 18.53 32.86
CA ARG A 852 14.58 19.43 33.75
C ARG A 852 13.25 18.85 34.14
#